data_AF-A0A293MG08-F1
#
_entry.id   AF-A0A293MG08-F1
#
_cell.length_a   1.000
_cell.length_b   1.000
_cell.length_c   1.000
_cell.angle_alpha   90.00
_cell.angle_beta   90.00
_cell.angle_gamma   90.00
#
_symmetry.space_group_name_H-M   'P 1'
#
loop_
_entity.id
_entity.type
_entity.pdbx_description
1 polymer ?
#
loop_
_entity_poly.entity_id
_entity_poly.type
_entity_poly.pdbx_seq_one_letter_code
_entity_poly.pdbx_strand_id
1 'polypeptide(L)'
;MVELLLQCKATCNSFDKKDRRAVHWAAYMGHTEVISLLVKHGAEVNVRDKELYTPLHAAAANGRLSAVQLLLKLGAEADAPNSSGNTPLHVACLNGKEDVVYELLAARACLSARNCRGQTPLHYAAASTHGAGCLEVLISAHADVNAQSLDGRTPLHMTAIHGRFTRAQTLIDSGARVDAADCSGCTALHVAARHGHDLLVGSLLLAAATCDTHGRSGMTPLHMAAIGGYTECCRKLLQAGANPNAKDEKGRNAVHLAAFGGNPETLKLLIGRGGCYDVCDSFERLPIHYSACGPDHACLAQLLTLGSSANQLDVDRCTPLHLAVAKVASAPKSNSMNFQSEGVADSNDWDARHMAVEILLEHNAQPSLPDKDGLTPLHYAAASGLVSALSVMLSVMNVEEVRLTTSPKGVTPLHLAAWGGHRECLDALLSAGCEVDTQEEHGWTPAALAAQRGHAECLSALLERGASCRMLLHSAASQGQIECLWIILECANNPKKAVNATDKNGRTPLMYAVLNGHKDCMNALLENGAAVEIKDKSRRTALFRAAFGGNEDCVSALLQRGANRLHRDEMGKTPVHLAAACGNAGALSLLLEHGGCCCDELFDHGEFTPLHWACYGGHDSCVKVLLENSKAKEFCGNSFSPLHCAAFQGSELCLDLLFNFFGKDIVHLRDKNKRTALHAAAFHDSVLCLQVLIKEGADVNAVDCKGRTPLMMAARSGNSKAIEVLLEQKADVLLQDRDGNTLLHHACLQKQDASVATVLEKADFVKLINMTNANMKTALHVAARNGLIDATQALLMKGADVLATDVNGHTPALSCARSSEVAECLALILAVMPPPNPFRMDSFSRVGSMYQQNRMAEPLGETRTDHTSESYQSSDSEYY
;
A
#
# COMPACT_ATOMS: atom_id res chain seq x y z
N MET A 1 56.24 5.46 -32.75
CA MET A 1 55.89 5.61 -31.31
C MET A 1 55.27 4.35 -30.73
N VAL A 2 54.13 3.84 -31.23
CA VAL A 2 53.52 2.59 -30.72
C VAL A 2 54.50 1.41 -30.76
N GLU A 3 55.23 1.25 -31.86
CA GLU A 3 56.27 0.22 -31.99
C GLU A 3 57.37 0.32 -30.93
N LEU A 4 57.86 1.53 -30.66
CA LEU A 4 58.84 1.79 -29.61
C LEU A 4 58.31 1.40 -28.22
N LEU A 5 57.04 1.72 -27.92
CA LEU A 5 56.40 1.36 -26.65
C LEU A 5 56.28 -0.16 -26.48
N LEU A 6 55.91 -0.89 -27.54
CA LEU A 6 55.84 -2.35 -27.53
C LEU A 6 57.21 -2.99 -27.36
N GLN A 7 58.25 -2.45 -28.01
CA GLN A 7 59.65 -2.87 -27.82
C GLN A 7 60.13 -2.65 -26.37
N CYS A 8 59.64 -1.59 -25.71
CA CYS A 8 59.87 -1.33 -24.29
C CYS A 8 58.98 -2.16 -23.34
N LYS A 9 58.37 -3.26 -23.81
CA LYS A 9 57.47 -4.16 -23.05
C LYS A 9 56.21 -3.50 -22.49
N ALA A 10 55.71 -2.42 -23.11
CA ALA A 10 54.41 -1.86 -22.73
C ALA A 10 53.28 -2.87 -23.02
N THR A 11 52.29 -2.94 -22.13
CA THR A 11 51.16 -3.86 -22.26
C THR A 11 50.18 -3.37 -23.34
N CYS A 12 50.11 -4.09 -24.46
CA CYS A 12 49.20 -3.78 -25.58
C CYS A 12 47.71 -3.84 -25.21
N ASN A 13 47.37 -4.59 -24.15
CA ASN A 13 46.02 -4.78 -23.64
C ASN A 13 45.65 -3.87 -22.45
N SER A 14 46.46 -2.85 -22.16
CA SER A 14 46.08 -1.82 -21.19
C SER A 14 44.79 -1.11 -21.62
N PHE A 15 43.97 -0.74 -20.64
CA PHE A 15 42.62 -0.22 -20.85
C PHE A 15 42.37 1.08 -20.08
N ASP A 16 41.49 1.94 -20.60
CA ASP A 16 41.08 3.19 -19.96
C ASP A 16 39.94 2.99 -18.95
N LYS A 17 39.39 4.07 -18.37
CA LYS A 17 38.26 4.00 -17.41
C LYS A 17 36.97 3.38 -17.99
N LYS A 18 36.87 3.20 -19.30
CA LYS A 18 35.73 2.59 -20.01
C LYS A 18 36.10 1.20 -20.57
N ASP A 19 37.20 0.61 -20.11
CA ASP A 19 37.78 -0.64 -20.61
C ASP A 19 38.17 -0.60 -22.11
N ARG A 20 38.37 0.59 -22.68
CA ARG A 20 38.81 0.71 -24.07
C ARG A 20 40.31 0.54 -24.16
N ARG A 21 40.72 -0.49 -24.91
CA ARG A 21 42.12 -0.76 -25.28
C ARG A 21 42.60 0.07 -26.47
N ALA A 22 43.92 0.15 -26.67
CA ALA A 22 44.55 0.87 -27.78
C ALA A 22 44.00 0.49 -29.17
N VAL A 23 43.63 -0.78 -29.36
CA VAL A 23 43.05 -1.28 -30.61
C VAL A 23 41.68 -0.65 -30.93
N HIS A 24 40.86 -0.28 -29.93
CA HIS A 24 39.59 0.42 -30.16
C HIS A 24 39.83 1.81 -30.77
N TRP A 25 40.82 2.55 -30.25
CA TRP A 25 41.17 3.88 -30.74
C TRP A 25 41.82 3.81 -32.12
N ALA A 26 42.71 2.85 -32.35
CA ALA A 26 43.31 2.63 -33.66
C ALA A 26 42.24 2.29 -34.72
N ALA A 27 41.24 1.47 -34.36
CA ALA A 27 40.10 1.13 -35.21
C ALA A 27 39.19 2.34 -35.47
N TYR A 28 38.85 3.11 -34.45
CA TYR A 28 38.03 4.32 -34.56
C TYR A 28 38.66 5.39 -35.46
N MET A 29 39.99 5.55 -35.40
CA MET A 29 40.74 6.51 -36.22
C MET A 29 41.10 5.96 -37.61
N GLY A 30 41.04 4.65 -37.82
CA GLY A 30 41.34 3.99 -39.09
C GLY A 30 42.81 3.67 -39.32
N HIS A 31 43.63 3.59 -38.28
CA HIS A 31 45.07 3.34 -38.37
C HIS A 31 45.40 1.85 -38.54
N THR A 32 45.24 1.34 -39.76
CA THR A 32 45.42 -0.08 -40.12
C THR A 32 46.79 -0.67 -39.78
N GLU A 33 47.86 0.11 -39.96
CA GLU A 33 49.22 -0.30 -39.58
C GLU A 33 49.36 -0.51 -38.07
N VAL A 34 48.76 0.39 -37.28
CA VAL A 34 48.75 0.29 -35.81
C VAL A 34 47.92 -0.90 -35.35
N ILE A 35 46.76 -1.16 -35.97
CA ILE A 35 45.94 -2.36 -35.69
C ILE A 35 46.77 -3.62 -35.97
N SER A 36 47.41 -3.70 -37.13
CA SER A 36 48.23 -4.85 -37.53
C SER A 36 49.39 -5.09 -36.56
N LEU A 37 50.06 -4.01 -36.14
CA LEU A 37 51.17 -4.06 -35.19
C LEU A 37 50.71 -4.54 -33.80
N LEU A 38 49.58 -4.00 -33.30
CA LEU A 38 49.02 -4.37 -32.00
C LEU A 38 48.61 -5.85 -31.98
N VAL A 39 47.93 -6.34 -33.02
CA VAL A 39 47.49 -7.74 -33.11
C VAL A 39 48.68 -8.70 -33.21
N LYS A 40 49.74 -8.34 -33.97
CA LYS A 40 51.00 -9.11 -34.00
C LYS A 40 51.66 -9.26 -32.63
N HIS A 41 51.46 -8.30 -31.74
CA HIS A 41 51.99 -8.31 -30.36
C HIS A 41 50.94 -8.79 -29.33
N GLY A 42 49.93 -9.55 -29.76
CA GLY A 42 48.98 -10.22 -28.87
C GLY A 42 47.78 -9.37 -28.43
N ALA A 43 47.46 -8.27 -29.12
CA ALA A 43 46.21 -7.56 -28.87
C ALA A 43 45.00 -8.38 -29.34
N GLU A 44 44.00 -8.50 -28.48
CA GLU A 44 42.75 -9.21 -28.78
C GLU A 44 41.90 -8.43 -29.79
N VAL A 45 41.53 -9.06 -30.91
CA VAL A 45 40.73 -8.42 -31.98
C VAL A 45 39.26 -8.24 -31.58
N ASN A 46 38.70 -9.19 -30.82
CA ASN A 46 37.32 -9.19 -30.33
C ASN A 46 37.18 -8.72 -28.88
N VAL A 47 38.15 -7.92 -28.39
CA VAL A 47 38.03 -7.30 -27.07
C VAL A 47 36.75 -6.50 -26.98
N ARG A 48 36.14 -6.50 -25.79
CA ARG A 48 34.94 -5.75 -25.46
C ARG A 48 35.27 -4.67 -24.43
N ASP A 49 34.83 -3.44 -24.70
CA ASP A 49 34.85 -2.37 -23.70
C ASP A 49 33.72 -2.55 -22.66
N LYS A 50 33.56 -1.59 -21.74
CA LYS A 50 32.55 -1.66 -20.67
C LYS A 50 31.10 -1.78 -21.19
N GLU A 51 30.84 -1.24 -22.37
CA GLU A 51 29.53 -1.31 -23.05
C GLU A 51 29.49 -2.42 -24.10
N LEU A 52 30.44 -3.35 -24.03
CA LEU A 52 30.65 -4.47 -24.93
C LEU A 52 30.90 -4.08 -26.40
N TYR A 53 31.36 -2.85 -26.66
CA TYR A 53 31.79 -2.47 -28.00
C TYR A 53 33.11 -3.15 -28.34
N THR A 54 33.19 -3.68 -29.56
CA THR A 54 34.43 -4.23 -30.13
C THR A 54 35.16 -3.19 -31.00
N PRO A 55 36.45 -3.38 -31.32
CA PRO A 55 37.16 -2.53 -32.27
C PRO A 55 36.44 -2.40 -33.62
N LEU A 56 35.74 -3.47 -34.06
CA LEU A 56 34.93 -3.44 -35.27
C LEU A 56 33.75 -2.47 -35.16
N HIS A 57 33.06 -2.41 -34.00
CA HIS A 57 32.03 -1.39 -33.78
C HIS A 57 32.59 0.03 -33.83
N ALA A 58 33.78 0.24 -33.27
CA ALA A 58 34.44 1.55 -33.26
C ALA A 58 34.82 2.01 -34.68
N ALA A 59 35.36 1.11 -35.50
CA ALA A 59 35.62 1.38 -36.92
C ALA A 59 34.32 1.63 -37.71
N ALA A 60 33.26 0.86 -37.42
CA ALA A 60 31.97 1.00 -38.08
C ALA A 60 31.26 2.31 -37.75
N ALA A 61 31.30 2.77 -36.49
CA ALA A 61 30.73 4.04 -36.06
C ALA A 61 31.29 5.24 -36.83
N ASN A 62 32.61 5.23 -37.09
CA ASN A 62 33.31 6.33 -37.74
C ASN A 62 33.52 6.12 -39.26
N GLY A 63 32.98 5.03 -39.84
CA GLY A 63 33.04 4.78 -41.28
C GLY A 63 34.43 4.42 -41.81
N ARG A 64 35.30 3.81 -41.00
CA ARG A 64 36.69 3.50 -41.39
C ARG A 64 36.77 2.20 -42.19
N LEU A 65 36.41 2.24 -43.47
CA LEU A 65 36.34 1.07 -44.36
C LEU A 65 37.61 0.19 -44.34
N SER A 66 38.80 0.78 -44.53
CA SER A 66 40.07 0.03 -44.53
C SER A 66 40.35 -0.69 -43.20
N ALA A 67 39.94 -0.10 -42.07
CA ALA A 67 40.07 -0.71 -40.76
C ALA A 67 39.04 -1.82 -40.55
N VAL A 68 37.80 -1.65 -41.02
CA VAL A 68 36.78 -2.71 -41.04
C VAL A 68 37.26 -3.92 -41.83
N GLN A 69 37.73 -3.72 -43.07
CA GLN A 69 38.28 -4.78 -43.92
C GLN A 69 39.44 -5.52 -43.25
N LEU A 70 40.37 -4.78 -42.63
CA LEU A 70 41.50 -5.39 -41.93
C LEU A 70 41.04 -6.20 -40.70
N LEU A 71 40.16 -5.64 -39.88
CA LEU A 71 39.66 -6.32 -38.67
C LEU A 71 38.91 -7.61 -39.04
N LEU A 72 38.06 -7.58 -40.07
CA LEU A 72 37.37 -8.77 -40.58
C LEU A 72 38.35 -9.84 -41.08
N LYS A 73 39.39 -9.43 -41.84
CA LYS A 73 40.48 -10.34 -42.27
C LYS A 73 41.25 -10.95 -41.09
N LEU A 74 41.37 -10.21 -39.98
CA LEU A 74 42.01 -10.66 -38.74
C LEU A 74 41.09 -11.50 -37.83
N GLY A 75 39.90 -11.88 -38.31
CA GLY A 75 38.96 -12.72 -37.56
C GLY A 75 38.04 -11.97 -36.61
N ALA A 76 37.79 -10.68 -36.84
CA ALA A 76 36.80 -9.94 -36.06
C ALA A 76 35.39 -10.51 -36.25
N GLU A 77 34.65 -10.66 -35.16
CA GLU A 77 33.27 -11.11 -35.18
C GLU A 77 32.35 -10.03 -35.78
N ALA A 78 31.84 -10.26 -37.00
CA ALA A 78 30.99 -9.31 -37.73
C ALA A 78 29.64 -9.05 -37.04
N ASP A 79 29.13 -10.02 -36.26
CA ASP A 79 27.84 -9.97 -35.56
C ASP A 79 27.98 -9.88 -34.03
N ALA A 80 29.15 -9.48 -33.51
CA ALA A 80 29.33 -9.30 -32.07
C ALA A 80 28.29 -8.30 -31.52
N PRO A 81 27.50 -8.66 -30.49
CA PRO A 81 26.54 -7.74 -29.88
C PRO A 81 27.21 -6.89 -28.79
N ASN A 82 26.88 -5.60 -28.75
CA ASN A 82 27.20 -4.73 -27.62
C ASN A 82 26.18 -4.86 -26.46
N SER A 83 26.27 -4.05 -25.40
CA SER A 83 25.37 -4.11 -24.23
C SER A 83 23.90 -3.93 -24.57
N SER A 84 23.58 -3.25 -25.67
CA SER A 84 22.21 -3.07 -26.16
C SER A 84 21.80 -4.14 -27.18
N GLY A 85 22.64 -5.16 -27.41
CA GLY A 85 22.44 -6.15 -28.47
C GLY A 85 22.67 -5.63 -29.88
N ASN A 86 23.22 -4.42 -30.06
CA ASN A 86 23.49 -3.87 -31.39
C ASN A 86 24.77 -4.50 -31.96
N THR A 87 24.72 -4.91 -33.22
CA THR A 87 25.90 -5.36 -33.98
C THR A 87 26.63 -4.19 -34.64
N PRO A 88 27.87 -4.37 -35.16
CA PRO A 88 28.56 -3.35 -35.95
C PRO A 88 27.71 -2.81 -37.11
N LEU A 89 26.88 -3.67 -37.71
CA LEU A 89 25.95 -3.30 -38.79
C LEU A 89 24.88 -2.29 -38.32
N HIS A 90 24.31 -2.48 -37.12
CA HIS A 90 23.39 -1.51 -36.53
C HIS A 90 24.05 -0.14 -36.33
N VAL A 91 25.29 -0.14 -35.82
CA VAL A 91 26.06 1.08 -35.54
C VAL A 91 26.44 1.80 -36.83
N ALA A 92 26.81 1.09 -37.89
CA ALA A 92 27.07 1.67 -39.21
C ALA A 92 25.80 2.33 -39.79
N CYS A 93 24.64 1.66 -39.68
CA CYS A 93 23.36 2.16 -40.16
C CYS A 93 22.90 3.42 -39.40
N LEU A 94 23.11 3.47 -38.09
CA LEU A 94 22.80 4.65 -37.27
C LEU A 94 23.58 5.88 -37.73
N ASN A 95 24.87 5.69 -38.05
CA ASN A 95 25.80 6.76 -38.39
C ASN A 95 25.86 7.06 -39.90
N GLY A 96 25.04 6.37 -40.71
CA GLY A 96 24.95 6.58 -42.16
C GLY A 96 26.22 6.20 -42.92
N LYS A 97 26.89 5.11 -42.53
CA LYS A 97 28.16 4.66 -43.14
C LYS A 97 27.91 3.58 -44.20
N GLU A 98 27.44 4.01 -45.37
CA GLU A 98 27.03 3.13 -46.48
C GLU A 98 28.13 2.15 -46.92
N ASP A 99 29.34 2.64 -47.19
CA ASP A 99 30.46 1.78 -47.63
C ASP A 99 30.79 0.68 -46.62
N VAL A 100 30.68 0.99 -45.32
CA VAL A 100 30.90 0.00 -44.26
C VAL A 100 29.77 -1.01 -44.19
N VAL A 101 28.53 -0.60 -44.40
CA VAL A 101 27.38 -1.52 -44.48
C VAL A 101 27.59 -2.52 -45.62
N TYR A 102 28.01 -2.07 -46.80
CA TYR A 102 28.31 -2.94 -47.93
C TYR A 102 29.38 -3.99 -47.59
N GLU A 103 30.49 -3.56 -46.99
CA GLU A 103 31.59 -4.47 -46.60
C GLU A 103 31.17 -5.48 -45.52
N LEU A 104 30.40 -5.04 -44.51
CA LEU A 104 29.90 -5.93 -43.46
C LEU A 104 28.95 -7.00 -44.04
N LEU A 105 28.08 -6.63 -44.98
CA LEU A 105 27.21 -7.58 -45.68
C LEU A 105 28.01 -8.54 -46.57
N ALA A 106 29.04 -8.06 -47.26
CA ALA A 106 29.96 -8.90 -48.03
C ALA A 106 30.69 -9.93 -47.14
N ALA A 107 30.99 -9.55 -45.90
CA ALA A 107 31.53 -10.43 -44.86
C ALA A 107 30.48 -11.32 -44.16
N ARG A 108 29.27 -11.43 -44.72
CA ARG A 108 28.14 -12.25 -44.22
C ARG A 108 27.61 -11.83 -42.85
N ALA A 109 27.71 -10.54 -42.49
CA ALA A 109 27.00 -10.02 -41.31
C ALA A 109 25.48 -10.23 -41.44
N CYS A 110 24.83 -10.58 -40.34
CA CYS A 110 23.42 -10.90 -40.32
C CYS A 110 22.55 -9.64 -40.51
N LEU A 111 21.96 -9.51 -41.69
CA LEU A 111 21.05 -8.41 -42.05
C LEU A 111 19.78 -8.35 -41.19
N SER A 112 19.35 -9.50 -40.64
CA SER A 112 18.16 -9.65 -39.79
C SER A 112 18.50 -9.72 -38.30
N ALA A 113 19.74 -9.37 -37.91
CA ALA A 113 20.13 -9.35 -36.50
C ALA A 113 19.18 -8.45 -35.70
N ARG A 114 18.76 -8.90 -34.53
CA ARG A 114 17.85 -8.17 -33.64
C ARG A 114 18.57 -7.77 -32.36
N ASN A 115 18.46 -6.49 -31.99
CA ASN A 115 18.97 -6.00 -30.73
C ASN A 115 18.03 -6.31 -29.55
N CYS A 116 18.34 -5.79 -28.35
CA CYS A 116 17.53 -6.04 -27.15
C CYS A 116 16.08 -5.50 -27.24
N ARG A 117 15.80 -4.58 -28.17
CA ARG A 117 14.45 -4.06 -28.48
C ARG A 117 13.80 -4.77 -29.68
N GLY A 118 14.43 -5.83 -30.20
CA GLY A 118 14.00 -6.54 -31.41
C GLY A 118 14.15 -5.74 -32.70
N GLN A 119 14.85 -4.61 -32.67
CA GLN A 119 15.07 -3.76 -33.84
C GLN A 119 16.18 -4.35 -34.71
N THR A 120 15.99 -4.25 -36.02
CA THR A 120 16.97 -4.65 -37.04
C THR A 120 17.84 -3.46 -37.48
N PRO A 121 18.96 -3.68 -38.21
CA PRO A 121 19.74 -2.59 -38.80
C PRO A 121 18.90 -1.66 -39.68
N LEU A 122 17.88 -2.18 -40.35
CA LEU A 122 16.95 -1.39 -41.17
C LEU A 122 16.12 -0.39 -40.35
N HIS A 123 15.76 -0.72 -39.09
CA HIS A 123 15.13 0.24 -38.18
C HIS A 123 16.07 1.39 -37.80
N TYR A 124 17.34 1.05 -37.56
CA TYR A 124 18.38 2.03 -37.20
C TYR A 124 18.73 2.93 -38.37
N ALA A 125 18.82 2.36 -39.57
CA ALA A 125 18.81 3.12 -40.79
C ALA A 125 17.58 4.04 -40.72
N ALA A 126 16.35 3.53 -40.78
CA ALA A 126 15.12 4.33 -40.88
C ALA A 126 15.01 5.53 -39.89
N ALA A 127 15.49 5.37 -38.65
CA ALA A 127 15.52 6.43 -37.64
C ALA A 127 16.62 7.50 -37.86
N SER A 128 17.77 7.10 -38.42
CA SER A 128 18.96 7.95 -38.56
C SER A 128 18.72 9.20 -39.42
N THR A 129 19.46 10.27 -39.09
CA THR A 129 19.54 11.51 -39.88
C THR A 129 20.22 11.32 -41.23
N HIS A 130 21.28 10.50 -41.31
CA HIS A 130 22.12 10.33 -42.50
C HIS A 130 22.08 8.92 -43.10
N GLY A 131 21.28 8.01 -42.54
CA GLY A 131 21.23 6.61 -42.97
C GLY A 131 20.42 6.33 -44.24
N ALA A 132 20.20 7.29 -45.14
CA ALA A 132 19.40 7.10 -46.36
C ALA A 132 20.06 6.07 -47.31
N GLY A 133 21.34 6.25 -47.66
CA GLY A 133 22.08 5.28 -48.48
C GLY A 133 22.19 3.90 -47.81
N CYS A 134 22.39 3.85 -46.49
CA CYS A 134 22.36 2.58 -45.75
C CYS A 134 21.00 1.86 -45.86
N LEU A 135 19.89 2.60 -45.93
CA LEU A 135 18.56 2.02 -46.12
C LEU A 135 18.46 1.34 -47.49
N GLU A 136 18.89 2.02 -48.54
CA GLU A 136 18.85 1.53 -49.92
C GLU A 136 19.75 0.30 -50.11
N VAL A 137 20.95 0.30 -49.53
CA VAL A 137 21.84 -0.87 -49.52
C VAL A 137 21.20 -2.05 -48.80
N LEU A 138 20.56 -1.83 -47.64
CA LEU A 138 19.89 -2.92 -46.92
C LEU A 138 18.68 -3.47 -47.69
N ILE A 139 17.88 -2.62 -48.31
CA ILE A 139 16.71 -3.03 -49.12
C ILE A 139 17.18 -3.80 -50.37
N SER A 140 18.21 -3.32 -51.06
CA SER A 140 18.78 -4.03 -52.22
C SER A 140 19.38 -5.38 -51.84
N ALA A 141 19.91 -5.51 -50.62
CA ALA A 141 20.33 -6.78 -50.02
C ALA A 141 19.17 -7.65 -49.48
N HIS A 142 17.92 -7.32 -49.84
CA HIS A 142 16.69 -8.04 -49.48
C HIS A 142 16.40 -8.09 -47.97
N ALA A 143 16.74 -7.02 -47.24
CA ALA A 143 16.28 -6.85 -45.87
C ALA A 143 14.75 -6.77 -45.80
N ASP A 144 14.16 -7.44 -44.80
CA ASP A 144 12.72 -7.40 -44.58
C ASP A 144 12.26 -6.00 -44.16
N VAL A 145 11.64 -5.29 -45.10
CA VAL A 145 11.07 -3.94 -44.92
C VAL A 145 9.93 -3.90 -43.90
N ASN A 146 9.32 -5.05 -43.60
CA ASN A 146 8.19 -5.19 -42.69
C ASN A 146 8.58 -5.84 -41.35
N ALA A 147 9.87 -6.01 -41.07
CA ALA A 147 10.34 -6.55 -39.81
C ALA A 147 9.80 -5.72 -38.63
N GLN A 148 9.25 -6.38 -37.61
CA GLN A 148 8.70 -5.69 -36.43
C GLN A 148 9.69 -5.72 -35.25
N SER A 149 9.79 -4.64 -34.48
CA SER A 149 10.46 -4.64 -33.19
C SER A 149 9.64 -5.41 -32.14
N LEU A 150 10.16 -5.56 -30.91
CA LEU A 150 9.39 -6.16 -29.81
C LEU A 150 8.08 -5.39 -29.51
N ASP A 151 8.08 -4.08 -29.75
CA ASP A 151 6.89 -3.22 -29.63
C ASP A 151 5.98 -3.28 -30.87
N GLY A 152 6.24 -4.17 -31.82
CA GLY A 152 5.46 -4.30 -33.06
C GLY A 152 5.77 -3.24 -34.12
N ARG A 153 6.71 -2.32 -33.87
CA ARG A 153 7.02 -1.20 -34.77
C ARG A 153 7.84 -1.66 -35.96
N THR A 154 7.46 -1.22 -37.15
CA THR A 154 8.21 -1.45 -38.41
C THR A 154 9.23 -0.32 -38.68
N PRO A 155 10.16 -0.47 -39.64
CA PRO A 155 11.02 0.63 -40.09
C PRO A 155 10.22 1.88 -40.50
N LEU A 156 9.03 1.71 -41.09
CA LEU A 156 8.15 2.83 -41.44
C LEU A 156 7.69 3.62 -40.21
N HIS A 157 7.38 2.95 -39.09
CA HIS A 157 7.10 3.65 -37.82
C HIS A 157 8.29 4.48 -37.35
N MET A 158 9.52 3.97 -37.49
CA MET A 158 10.72 4.73 -37.10
C MET A 158 10.89 6.00 -37.94
N THR A 159 10.56 5.95 -39.24
CA THR A 159 10.53 7.17 -40.07
C THR A 159 9.46 8.15 -39.61
N ALA A 160 8.32 7.66 -39.13
CA ALA A 160 7.23 8.48 -38.61
C ALA A 160 7.50 9.09 -37.22
N ILE A 161 8.32 8.47 -36.38
CA ILE A 161 8.75 9.07 -35.10
C ILE A 161 9.69 10.25 -35.35
N HIS A 162 10.51 10.18 -36.41
CA HIS A 162 11.59 11.13 -36.65
C HIS A 162 11.36 12.05 -37.87
N GLY A 163 10.18 12.00 -38.48
CA GLY A 163 9.81 12.84 -39.63
C GLY A 163 10.63 12.59 -40.90
N ARG A 164 11.11 11.37 -41.12
CA ARG A 164 12.00 11.02 -42.24
C ARG A 164 11.24 10.74 -43.54
N PHE A 165 10.64 11.79 -44.11
CA PHE A 165 9.78 11.70 -45.30
C PHE A 165 10.39 10.93 -46.49
N THR A 166 11.60 11.29 -46.95
CA THR A 166 12.20 10.68 -48.16
C THR A 166 12.41 9.18 -47.99
N ARG A 167 12.78 8.77 -46.78
CA ARG A 167 13.04 7.37 -46.42
C ARG A 167 11.76 6.56 -46.25
N ALA A 168 10.72 7.20 -45.75
CA ALA A 168 9.39 6.60 -45.71
C ALA A 168 8.91 6.28 -47.13
N GLN A 169 9.12 7.19 -48.09
CA GLN A 169 8.80 6.94 -49.51
C GLN A 169 9.58 5.75 -50.06
N THR A 170 10.91 5.71 -49.87
CA THR A 170 11.72 4.56 -50.30
C THR A 170 11.20 3.24 -49.72
N LEU A 171 10.78 3.21 -48.45
CA LEU A 171 10.20 2.02 -47.82
C LEU A 171 8.86 1.65 -48.44
N ILE A 172 7.97 2.61 -48.69
CA ILE A 172 6.67 2.41 -49.32
C ILE A 172 6.84 1.86 -50.74
N ASP A 173 7.70 2.49 -51.54
CA ASP A 173 8.02 2.05 -52.92
C ASP A 173 8.62 0.63 -52.94
N SER A 174 9.30 0.24 -51.87
CA SER A 174 9.89 -1.09 -51.69
C SER A 174 8.94 -2.11 -51.05
N GLY A 175 7.64 -1.81 -50.94
CA GLY A 175 6.62 -2.76 -50.46
C GLY A 175 6.41 -2.78 -48.94
N ALA A 176 6.72 -1.69 -48.24
CA ALA A 176 6.35 -1.55 -46.83
C ALA A 176 4.82 -1.51 -46.65
N ARG A 177 4.32 -2.28 -45.68
CA ARG A 177 2.90 -2.30 -45.31
C ARG A 177 2.56 -1.00 -44.57
N VAL A 178 1.86 -0.11 -45.27
CA VAL A 178 1.51 1.24 -44.79
C VAL A 178 0.63 1.18 -43.52
N ASP A 179 -0.34 0.27 -43.50
CA ASP A 179 -1.27 0.06 -42.37
C ASP A 179 -0.78 -1.01 -41.37
N ALA A 180 0.52 -1.33 -41.35
CA ALA A 180 1.06 -2.16 -40.28
C ALA A 180 0.84 -1.46 -38.94
N ALA A 181 0.28 -2.19 -37.97
CA ALA A 181 0.04 -1.69 -36.63
C ALA A 181 1.13 -2.17 -35.66
N ASP A 182 1.54 -1.30 -34.75
CA ASP A 182 2.38 -1.67 -33.61
C ASP A 182 1.58 -2.37 -32.50
N CYS A 183 2.24 -2.76 -31.41
CA CYS A 183 1.58 -3.42 -30.28
C CYS A 183 0.49 -2.55 -29.62
N SER A 184 0.50 -1.23 -29.85
CA SER A 184 -0.55 -0.31 -29.38
C SER A 184 -1.64 -0.07 -30.42
N GLY A 185 -1.68 -0.84 -31.50
CA GLY A 185 -2.61 -0.65 -32.61
C GLY A 185 -2.33 0.62 -33.43
N CYS A 186 -1.25 1.35 -33.18
CA CYS A 186 -0.92 2.56 -33.90
C CYS A 186 -0.22 2.21 -35.21
N THR A 187 -0.66 2.82 -36.31
CA THR A 187 0.01 2.77 -37.61
C THR A 187 1.05 3.89 -37.75
N ALA A 188 1.87 3.85 -38.81
CA ALA A 188 2.79 4.94 -39.12
C ALA A 188 2.07 6.30 -39.27
N LEU A 189 0.82 6.30 -39.76
CA LEU A 189 -0.01 7.50 -39.89
C LEU A 189 -0.37 8.11 -38.53
N HIS A 190 -0.71 7.28 -37.53
CA HIS A 190 -0.97 7.73 -36.16
C HIS A 190 0.26 8.42 -35.56
N VAL A 191 1.43 7.79 -35.72
CA VAL A 191 2.68 8.32 -35.19
C VAL A 191 3.07 9.63 -35.88
N ALA A 192 2.95 9.71 -37.20
CA ALA A 192 3.20 10.94 -37.96
C ALA A 192 2.26 12.08 -37.54
N ALA A 193 0.98 11.78 -37.33
CA ALA A 193 -0.02 12.74 -36.86
C ALA A 193 0.27 13.23 -35.43
N ARG A 194 0.70 12.34 -34.53
CA ARG A 194 1.10 12.67 -33.15
C ARG A 194 2.31 13.60 -33.08
N HIS A 195 3.24 13.50 -34.02
CA HIS A 195 4.44 14.34 -34.05
C HIS A 195 4.32 15.54 -35.01
N GLY A 196 3.17 15.72 -35.66
CA GLY A 196 2.91 16.85 -36.55
C GLY A 196 3.66 16.81 -37.88
N HIS A 197 4.04 15.63 -38.37
CA HIS A 197 4.78 15.49 -39.62
C HIS A 197 3.86 15.50 -40.84
N ASP A 198 3.35 16.68 -41.20
CA ASP A 198 2.34 16.89 -42.22
C ASP A 198 2.75 16.39 -43.62
N LEU A 199 4.02 16.53 -44.02
CA LEU A 199 4.53 16.01 -45.29
C LEU A 199 4.46 14.49 -45.36
N LEU A 200 4.80 13.82 -44.25
CA LEU A 200 4.75 12.37 -44.14
C LEU A 200 3.31 11.86 -44.07
N VAL A 201 2.43 12.57 -43.34
CA VAL A 201 0.98 12.30 -43.35
C VAL A 201 0.44 12.33 -44.79
N GLY A 202 0.79 13.35 -45.57
CA GLY A 202 0.39 13.44 -46.98
C GLY A 202 0.89 12.27 -47.83
N SER A 203 2.17 11.88 -47.67
CA SER A 203 2.76 10.72 -48.35
C SER A 203 2.04 9.41 -48.01
N LEU A 204 1.81 9.15 -46.73
CA LEU A 204 1.13 7.93 -46.28
C LEU A 204 -0.29 7.86 -46.84
N LEU A 205 -1.03 8.97 -46.83
CA LEU A 205 -2.38 9.05 -47.39
C LEU A 205 -2.40 8.83 -48.91
N LEU A 206 -1.41 9.37 -49.64
CA LEU A 206 -1.26 9.11 -51.09
C LEU A 206 -0.94 7.64 -51.37
N ALA A 207 -0.22 6.97 -50.47
CA ALA A 207 0.03 5.54 -50.50
C ALA A 207 -1.15 4.69 -49.99
N ALA A 208 -2.36 5.26 -49.98
CA ALA A 208 -3.61 4.64 -49.54
C ALA A 208 -3.65 4.20 -48.07
N ALA A 209 -2.91 4.89 -47.17
CA ALA A 209 -3.07 4.70 -45.73
C ALA A 209 -4.51 4.97 -45.30
N THR A 210 -5.04 4.09 -44.47
CA THR A 210 -6.38 4.23 -43.92
C THR A 210 -6.41 5.30 -42.83
N CYS A 211 -7.26 6.32 -43.01
CA CYS A 211 -7.30 7.50 -42.13
C CYS A 211 -8.20 7.34 -40.90
N ASP A 212 -9.10 6.35 -40.89
CA ASP A 212 -10.05 6.05 -39.79
C ASP A 212 -9.66 4.79 -38.99
N THR A 213 -8.40 4.35 -39.07
CA THR A 213 -7.92 3.26 -38.20
C THR A 213 -7.96 3.68 -36.74
N HIS A 214 -8.38 2.76 -35.89
CA HIS A 214 -8.44 2.97 -34.45
C HIS A 214 -7.25 2.28 -33.79
N GLY A 215 -6.44 3.06 -33.06
CA GLY A 215 -5.44 2.49 -32.15
C GLY A 215 -6.08 1.76 -30.97
N ARG A 216 -5.25 1.21 -30.08
CA ARG A 216 -5.69 0.46 -28.89
C ARG A 216 -6.61 1.25 -27.95
N SER A 217 -6.54 2.57 -27.94
CA SER A 217 -7.41 3.42 -27.12
C SER A 217 -8.62 3.98 -27.89
N GLY A 218 -8.94 3.39 -29.06
CA GLY A 218 -9.95 3.91 -29.99
C GLY A 218 -9.56 5.24 -30.66
N MET A 219 -8.33 5.73 -30.48
CA MET A 219 -7.92 7.01 -31.06
C MET A 219 -7.56 6.84 -32.54
N THR A 220 -8.07 7.75 -33.37
CA THR A 220 -7.71 7.87 -34.79
C THR A 220 -6.46 8.75 -34.98
N PRO A 221 -5.83 8.76 -36.16
CA PRO A 221 -4.77 9.72 -36.47
C PRO A 221 -5.24 11.18 -36.31
N LEU A 222 -6.51 11.47 -36.63
CA LEU A 222 -7.08 12.80 -36.46
C LEU A 222 -7.14 13.21 -34.98
N HIS A 223 -7.48 12.29 -34.08
CA HIS A 223 -7.42 12.53 -32.63
C HIS A 223 -6.01 12.93 -32.16
N MET A 224 -4.97 12.26 -32.68
CA MET A 224 -3.58 12.55 -32.33
C MET A 224 -3.06 13.87 -32.92
N ALA A 225 -3.52 14.26 -34.11
CA ALA A 225 -3.22 15.56 -34.68
C ALA A 225 -3.93 16.70 -33.94
N ALA A 226 -5.20 16.47 -33.55
CA ALA A 226 -6.04 17.45 -32.87
C ALA A 226 -5.52 17.79 -31.47
N ILE A 227 -5.11 16.79 -30.67
CA ILE A 227 -4.55 17.03 -29.33
C ILE A 227 -3.25 17.84 -29.36
N GLY A 228 -2.42 17.66 -30.40
CA GLY A 228 -1.18 18.41 -30.59
C GLY A 228 -1.37 19.77 -31.27
N GLY A 229 -2.60 20.12 -31.68
CA GLY A 229 -2.88 21.38 -32.39
C GLY A 229 -2.22 21.46 -33.79
N TYR A 230 -1.95 20.32 -34.43
CA TYR A 230 -1.31 20.28 -35.75
C TYR A 230 -2.35 20.51 -36.86
N THR A 231 -2.71 21.77 -37.08
CA THR A 231 -3.77 22.20 -38.02
C THR A 231 -3.60 21.62 -39.42
N GLU A 232 -2.39 21.61 -39.98
CA GLU A 232 -2.13 21.09 -41.33
C GLU A 232 -2.20 19.57 -41.43
N CYS A 233 -1.84 18.84 -40.37
CA CYS A 233 -2.08 17.40 -40.30
C CYS A 233 -3.59 17.11 -40.27
N CYS A 234 -4.35 17.85 -39.44
CA CYS A 234 -5.81 17.74 -39.39
C CYS A 234 -6.43 18.04 -40.76
N ARG A 235 -5.98 19.09 -41.45
CA ARG A 235 -6.45 19.46 -42.77
C ARG A 235 -6.27 18.34 -43.79
N LYS A 236 -5.07 17.76 -43.86
CA LYS A 236 -4.75 16.66 -44.79
C LYS A 236 -5.57 15.40 -44.49
N LEU A 237 -5.75 15.05 -43.21
CA LEU A 237 -6.57 13.92 -42.79
C LEU A 237 -8.04 14.11 -43.15
N LEU A 238 -8.62 15.29 -42.89
CA LEU A 238 -10.00 15.62 -43.25
C LEU A 238 -10.22 15.65 -44.77
N GLN A 239 -9.22 16.11 -45.54
CA GLN A 239 -9.27 16.05 -47.02
C GLN A 239 -9.25 14.61 -47.53
N ALA A 240 -8.56 13.70 -46.84
CA ALA A 240 -8.54 12.28 -47.16
C ALA A 240 -9.77 11.50 -46.66
N GLY A 241 -10.78 12.20 -46.10
CA GLY A 241 -12.05 11.61 -45.69
C GLY A 241 -12.15 11.19 -44.22
N ALA A 242 -11.18 11.55 -43.37
CA ALA A 242 -11.24 11.22 -41.95
C ALA A 242 -12.49 11.81 -41.28
N ASN A 243 -13.19 11.01 -40.48
CA ASN A 243 -14.42 11.45 -39.81
C ASN A 243 -14.10 12.32 -38.57
N PRO A 244 -14.46 13.62 -38.53
CA PRO A 244 -14.22 14.48 -37.36
C PRO A 244 -15.04 14.07 -36.13
N ASN A 245 -16.11 13.29 -36.31
CA ASN A 245 -17.02 12.82 -35.26
C ASN A 245 -16.75 11.38 -34.84
N ALA A 246 -15.69 10.74 -35.33
CA ALA A 246 -15.23 9.47 -34.79
C ALA A 246 -15.00 9.61 -33.28
N LYS A 247 -15.43 8.62 -32.50
CA LYS A 247 -15.30 8.63 -31.04
C LYS A 247 -14.23 7.65 -30.61
N ASP A 248 -13.39 8.05 -29.66
CA ASP A 248 -12.46 7.14 -28.99
C ASP A 248 -13.17 6.27 -27.93
N GLU A 249 -12.44 5.41 -27.23
CA GLU A 249 -13.00 4.55 -26.18
C GLU A 249 -13.69 5.33 -25.04
N LYS A 250 -13.30 6.58 -24.82
CA LYS A 250 -13.90 7.46 -23.81
C LYS A 250 -15.06 8.28 -24.37
N GLY A 251 -15.49 8.01 -25.61
CA GLY A 251 -16.57 8.74 -26.27
C GLY A 251 -16.16 10.11 -26.82
N ARG A 252 -14.86 10.46 -26.80
CA ARG A 252 -14.35 11.78 -27.20
C ARG A 252 -14.12 11.81 -28.71
N ASN A 253 -14.50 12.93 -29.33
CA ASN A 253 -14.19 13.20 -30.73
C ASN A 253 -12.96 14.12 -30.88
N ALA A 254 -12.57 14.42 -32.12
CA ALA A 254 -11.44 15.30 -32.40
C ALA A 254 -11.60 16.71 -31.81
N VAL A 255 -12.83 17.22 -31.72
CA VAL A 255 -13.15 18.54 -31.15
C VAL A 255 -12.84 18.59 -29.65
N HIS A 256 -13.16 17.53 -28.89
CA HIS A 256 -12.79 17.44 -27.46
C HIS A 256 -11.28 17.55 -27.25
N LEU A 257 -10.52 16.86 -28.10
CA LEU A 257 -9.06 16.80 -28.00
C LEU A 257 -8.41 18.10 -28.48
N ALA A 258 -8.95 18.75 -29.52
CA ALA A 258 -8.54 20.08 -29.94
C ALA A 258 -8.83 21.14 -28.87
N ALA A 259 -9.99 21.05 -28.20
CA ALA A 259 -10.36 21.93 -27.10
C ALA A 259 -9.39 21.80 -25.92
N PHE A 260 -8.93 20.57 -25.61
CA PHE A 260 -7.87 20.35 -24.63
C PHE A 260 -6.49 20.87 -25.09
N GLY A 261 -6.14 20.66 -26.36
CA GLY A 261 -4.86 21.08 -26.94
C GLY A 261 -4.72 22.60 -27.07
N GLY A 262 -5.82 23.34 -27.04
CA GLY A 262 -5.81 24.80 -26.92
C GLY A 262 -5.64 25.56 -28.23
N ASN A 263 -5.47 24.91 -29.38
CA ASN A 263 -5.28 25.58 -30.67
C ASN A 263 -6.63 26.00 -31.32
N PRO A 264 -6.97 27.31 -31.37
CA PRO A 264 -8.24 27.77 -31.89
C PRO A 264 -8.40 27.53 -33.40
N GLU A 265 -7.31 27.57 -34.17
CA GLU A 265 -7.35 27.34 -35.62
C GLU A 265 -7.66 25.89 -35.95
N THR A 266 -7.11 24.94 -35.19
CA THR A 266 -7.47 23.52 -35.29
C THR A 266 -8.94 23.32 -34.93
N LEU A 267 -9.41 23.96 -33.85
CA LEU A 267 -10.81 23.89 -33.43
C LEU A 267 -11.77 24.45 -34.51
N LYS A 268 -11.48 25.64 -35.05
CA LYS A 268 -12.23 26.25 -36.17
C LYS A 268 -12.28 25.33 -37.38
N LEU A 269 -11.15 24.73 -37.74
CA LEU A 269 -11.05 23.83 -38.89
C LEU A 269 -11.94 22.59 -38.71
N LEU A 270 -11.89 21.95 -37.52
CA LEU A 270 -12.68 20.76 -37.23
C LEU A 270 -14.18 21.06 -37.25
N ILE A 271 -14.61 22.14 -36.59
CA ILE A 271 -16.02 22.56 -36.55
C ILE A 271 -16.49 22.95 -37.95
N GLY A 272 -15.70 23.72 -38.70
CA GLY A 272 -16.00 24.12 -40.08
C GLY A 272 -16.08 22.95 -41.08
N ARG A 273 -15.55 21.78 -40.71
CA ARG A 273 -15.64 20.52 -41.48
C ARG A 273 -16.69 19.55 -40.91
N GLY A 274 -17.59 20.01 -40.05
CA GLY A 274 -18.71 19.24 -39.52
C GLY A 274 -18.43 18.50 -38.21
N GLY A 275 -17.38 18.86 -37.47
CA GLY A 275 -17.13 18.36 -36.12
C GLY A 275 -18.13 18.90 -35.10
N CYS A 276 -18.81 18.01 -34.39
CA CYS A 276 -19.80 18.36 -33.37
C CYS A 276 -19.12 18.80 -32.06
N TYR A 277 -19.53 19.95 -31.53
CA TYR A 277 -19.03 20.48 -30.25
C TYR A 277 -20.07 20.37 -29.11
N ASP A 278 -21.27 19.90 -29.43
CA ASP A 278 -22.45 19.75 -28.55
C ASP A 278 -22.65 18.30 -28.07
N VAL A 279 -21.74 17.39 -28.46
CA VAL A 279 -21.80 15.98 -28.10
C VAL A 279 -20.96 15.72 -26.86
N CYS A 280 -21.51 14.96 -25.92
CA CYS A 280 -20.79 14.55 -24.74
C CYS A 280 -19.95 13.28 -24.93
N ASP A 281 -18.88 13.18 -24.15
CA ASP A 281 -18.09 11.97 -23.94
C ASP A 281 -18.80 10.99 -22.98
N SER A 282 -18.15 9.87 -22.64
CA SER A 282 -18.71 8.87 -21.71
C SER A 282 -18.88 9.36 -20.28
N PHE A 283 -18.34 10.54 -19.94
CA PHE A 283 -18.45 11.21 -18.64
C PHE A 283 -19.42 12.39 -18.70
N GLU A 284 -20.26 12.47 -19.73
CA GLU A 284 -21.19 13.59 -19.98
C GLU A 284 -20.49 14.94 -20.20
N ARG A 285 -19.18 14.95 -20.48
CA ARG A 285 -18.42 16.18 -20.72
C ARG A 285 -18.49 16.59 -22.17
N LEU A 286 -18.89 17.84 -22.38
CA LEU A 286 -18.68 18.60 -23.61
C LEU A 286 -17.20 19.02 -23.82
N PRO A 287 -16.77 19.37 -25.05
CA PRO A 287 -15.47 19.94 -25.33
C PRO A 287 -15.11 21.17 -24.48
N ILE A 288 -16.09 21.96 -24.05
CA ILE A 288 -15.85 23.13 -23.19
C ILE A 288 -15.22 22.76 -21.84
N HIS A 289 -15.57 21.60 -21.27
CA HIS A 289 -14.96 21.08 -20.04
C HIS A 289 -13.47 20.81 -20.22
N TYR A 290 -13.08 20.35 -21.41
CA TYR A 290 -11.69 20.08 -21.76
C TYR A 290 -10.91 21.38 -21.99
N SER A 291 -11.50 22.38 -22.63
CA SER A 291 -10.87 23.70 -22.78
C SER A 291 -10.72 24.47 -21.47
N ALA A 292 -11.61 24.25 -20.50
CA ALA A 292 -11.51 24.85 -19.17
C ALA A 292 -10.29 24.33 -18.39
N CYS A 293 -9.89 23.06 -18.60
CA CYS A 293 -8.72 22.45 -17.97
C CYS A 293 -7.44 22.53 -18.84
N GLY A 294 -7.58 22.90 -20.11
CA GLY A 294 -6.49 23.03 -21.07
C GLY A 294 -5.46 24.11 -20.69
N PRO A 295 -4.28 24.12 -21.34
CA PRO A 295 -3.24 25.12 -21.11
C PRO A 295 -3.52 26.47 -21.78
N ASP A 296 -4.39 26.51 -22.79
CA ASP A 296 -4.77 27.72 -23.53
C ASP A 296 -6.29 27.85 -23.57
N HIS A 297 -6.78 29.05 -23.25
CA HIS A 297 -8.20 29.37 -23.11
C HIS A 297 -8.76 30.09 -24.35
N ALA A 298 -7.98 30.28 -25.42
CA ALA A 298 -8.49 30.76 -26.69
C ALA A 298 -9.61 29.85 -27.26
N CYS A 299 -9.44 28.52 -27.11
CA CYS A 299 -10.48 27.55 -27.48
C CYS A 299 -11.74 27.68 -26.61
N LEU A 300 -11.58 28.00 -25.33
CA LEU A 300 -12.69 28.17 -24.39
C LEU A 300 -13.59 29.34 -24.80
N ALA A 301 -13.00 30.52 -25.05
CA ALA A 301 -13.73 31.68 -25.56
C ALA A 301 -14.43 31.38 -26.89
N GLN A 302 -13.78 30.62 -27.77
CA GLN A 302 -14.38 30.25 -29.05
C GLN A 302 -15.57 29.29 -28.90
N LEU A 303 -15.50 28.29 -28.02
CA LEU A 303 -16.63 27.39 -27.78
C LEU A 303 -17.82 28.13 -27.14
N LEU A 304 -17.57 29.10 -26.27
CA LEU A 304 -18.59 29.95 -25.67
C LEU A 304 -19.27 30.84 -26.71
N THR A 305 -18.50 31.48 -27.60
CA THR A 305 -19.06 32.31 -28.69
C THR A 305 -19.87 31.49 -29.69
N LEU A 306 -19.56 30.20 -29.85
CA LEU A 306 -20.36 29.24 -30.63
C LEU A 306 -21.62 28.75 -29.89
N GLY A 307 -21.85 29.18 -28.65
CA GLY A 307 -23.05 28.85 -27.88
C GLY A 307 -22.96 27.57 -27.06
N SER A 308 -21.76 27.05 -26.79
CA SER A 308 -21.58 25.94 -25.84
C SER A 308 -22.02 26.37 -24.43
N SER A 309 -22.77 25.52 -23.73
CA SER A 309 -23.27 25.82 -22.39
C SER A 309 -22.13 25.89 -21.37
N ALA A 310 -21.94 27.05 -20.75
CA ALA A 310 -20.97 27.28 -19.67
C ALA A 310 -21.32 26.55 -18.36
N ASN A 311 -22.57 26.10 -18.22
CA ASN A 311 -23.13 25.47 -17.02
C ASN A 311 -23.52 24.00 -17.24
N GLN A 312 -23.07 23.39 -18.34
CA GLN A 312 -23.28 21.95 -18.54
C GLN A 312 -22.64 21.18 -17.38
N LEU A 313 -23.32 20.14 -16.93
CA LEU A 313 -22.85 19.26 -15.86
C LEU A 313 -22.27 17.99 -16.47
N ASP A 314 -21.20 17.48 -15.87
CA ASP A 314 -20.67 16.14 -16.12
C ASP A 314 -21.31 15.10 -15.17
N VAL A 315 -20.84 13.84 -15.24
CA VAL A 315 -21.33 12.73 -14.38
C VAL A 315 -21.19 13.01 -12.88
N ASP A 316 -20.18 13.78 -12.48
CA ASP A 316 -19.96 14.18 -11.08
C ASP A 316 -20.67 15.50 -10.74
N ARG A 317 -21.54 15.98 -11.62
CA ARG A 317 -22.21 17.28 -11.56
C ARG A 317 -21.24 18.46 -11.50
N CYS A 318 -20.02 18.30 -11.99
CA CYS A 318 -19.06 19.39 -12.12
C CYS A 318 -19.39 20.22 -13.37
N THR A 319 -19.35 21.53 -13.22
CA THR A 319 -19.38 22.48 -14.35
C THR A 319 -17.97 22.70 -14.93
N PRO A 320 -17.82 23.26 -16.14
CA PRO A 320 -16.51 23.72 -16.63
C PRO A 320 -15.79 24.64 -15.64
N LEU A 321 -16.54 25.44 -14.88
CA LEU A 321 -16.00 26.32 -13.84
C LEU A 321 -15.39 25.53 -12.66
N HIS A 322 -15.99 24.41 -12.24
CA HIS A 322 -15.36 23.52 -11.25
C HIS A 322 -14.02 23.01 -11.77
N LEU A 323 -13.99 22.51 -13.01
CA LEU A 323 -12.80 21.89 -13.59
C LEU A 323 -11.67 22.90 -13.86
N ALA A 324 -12.00 24.15 -14.21
CA ALA A 324 -11.02 25.23 -14.35
C ALA A 324 -10.25 25.48 -13.05
N VAL A 325 -10.94 25.37 -11.92
CA VAL A 325 -10.43 25.68 -10.59
C VAL A 325 -9.79 24.45 -9.93
N ALA A 326 -10.38 23.27 -10.14
CA ALA A 326 -10.05 22.02 -9.45
C ALA A 326 -8.71 21.40 -9.86
N LYS A 327 -7.98 21.96 -10.84
CA LYS A 327 -6.81 21.31 -11.44
C LYS A 327 -5.70 21.06 -10.40
N VAL A 328 -5.75 19.90 -9.75
CA VAL A 328 -4.65 19.27 -9.04
C VAL A 328 -3.64 18.79 -10.09
N ALA A 329 -2.35 18.86 -9.77
CA ALA A 329 -1.20 18.55 -10.63
C ALA A 329 -1.09 17.10 -11.15
N SER A 330 -2.21 16.40 -11.36
CA SER A 330 -2.26 15.03 -11.84
C SER A 330 -3.33 14.87 -12.91
N ALA A 331 -2.94 15.10 -14.18
CA ALA A 331 -3.44 14.22 -15.22
C ALA A 331 -3.14 12.76 -14.78
N PRO A 332 -4.01 11.78 -15.06
CA PRO A 332 -3.71 10.40 -14.74
C PRO A 332 -2.42 10.04 -15.46
N LYS A 333 -1.34 9.83 -14.68
CA LYS A 333 -0.18 9.06 -15.11
C LYS A 333 -0.69 7.65 -15.36
N SER A 334 -1.37 7.43 -16.48
CA SER A 334 -1.56 6.09 -17.01
C SER A 334 -0.17 5.57 -17.28
N ASN A 335 0.24 4.59 -16.49
CA ASN A 335 1.51 3.90 -16.64
C ASN A 335 1.79 3.59 -18.12
N SER A 336 2.96 4.04 -18.57
CA SER A 336 3.53 3.96 -19.92
C SER A 336 3.42 5.26 -20.72
N MET A 337 4.22 6.26 -20.33
CA MET A 337 5.03 7.05 -21.27
C MET A 337 5.95 7.98 -20.46
N ASN A 338 7.26 7.74 -20.57
CA ASN A 338 8.30 8.58 -19.99
C ASN A 338 8.23 9.98 -20.59
N PHE A 339 7.74 10.94 -19.81
CA PHE A 339 8.15 12.33 -19.90
C PHE A 339 8.65 12.73 -18.52
N GLN A 340 9.98 12.72 -18.37
CA GLN A 340 10.64 13.42 -17.28
C GLN A 340 10.56 14.91 -17.60
N SER A 341 9.59 15.59 -17.03
CA SER A 341 9.72 17.00 -16.67
C SER A 341 9.28 17.11 -15.21
N GLU A 342 10.23 16.89 -14.31
CA GLU A 342 10.18 17.50 -12.99
C GLU A 342 10.19 19.01 -13.21
N GLY A 343 9.01 19.62 -13.09
CA GLY A 343 8.80 21.05 -13.24
C GLY A 343 8.02 21.52 -12.03
N VAL A 344 8.65 22.42 -11.28
CA VAL A 344 8.03 23.34 -10.32
C VAL A 344 6.72 23.86 -10.92
N ALA A 345 5.66 24.01 -10.11
CA ALA A 345 4.44 24.67 -10.57
C ALA A 345 4.81 26.09 -11.03
N ASP A 346 4.97 26.28 -12.35
CA ASP A 346 5.31 27.55 -12.94
C ASP A 346 4.22 28.57 -12.61
N SER A 347 4.61 29.78 -12.24
CA SER A 347 3.71 30.91 -11.93
C SER A 347 2.66 31.16 -13.03
N ASN A 348 2.97 30.77 -14.28
CA ASN A 348 2.08 30.92 -15.43
C ASN A 348 0.81 30.05 -15.38
N ASP A 349 0.78 28.94 -14.61
CA ASP A 349 -0.40 28.06 -14.52
C ASP A 349 -1.53 28.69 -13.67
N TRP A 350 -1.19 29.59 -12.74
CA TRP A 350 -2.16 30.29 -11.89
C TRP A 350 -2.88 31.40 -12.66
N ASP A 351 -2.14 32.14 -13.48
CA ASP A 351 -2.68 33.18 -14.36
C ASP A 351 -3.59 32.60 -15.45
N ALA A 352 -3.23 31.43 -16.00
CA ALA A 352 -4.07 30.72 -16.96
C ALA A 352 -5.43 30.32 -16.33
N ARG A 353 -5.42 29.70 -15.14
CA ARG A 353 -6.65 29.32 -14.43
C ARG A 353 -7.54 30.52 -14.11
N HIS A 354 -6.93 31.63 -13.70
CA HIS A 354 -7.65 32.88 -13.46
C HIS A 354 -8.35 33.37 -14.73
N MET A 355 -7.65 33.37 -15.87
CA MET A 355 -8.21 33.74 -17.17
C MET A 355 -9.36 32.81 -17.60
N ALA A 356 -9.25 31.50 -17.36
CA ALA A 356 -10.33 30.54 -17.66
C ALA A 356 -11.61 30.86 -16.86
N VAL A 357 -11.45 31.16 -15.58
CA VAL A 357 -12.55 31.53 -14.67
C VAL A 357 -13.19 32.84 -15.10
N GLU A 358 -12.39 33.85 -15.43
CA GLU A 358 -12.87 35.15 -15.91
C GLU A 358 -13.70 35.00 -17.19
N ILE A 359 -13.17 34.31 -18.20
CA ILE A 359 -13.87 34.06 -19.47
C ILE A 359 -15.20 33.32 -19.24
N LEU A 360 -15.22 32.32 -18.36
CA LEU A 360 -16.44 31.57 -18.02
C LEU A 360 -17.49 32.45 -17.34
N LEU A 361 -17.07 33.29 -16.38
CA LEU A 361 -17.96 34.19 -15.64
C LEU A 361 -18.52 35.30 -16.55
N GLU A 362 -17.71 35.87 -17.45
CA GLU A 362 -18.18 36.82 -18.48
C GLU A 362 -19.29 36.23 -19.36
N HIS A 363 -19.30 34.90 -19.55
CA HIS A 363 -20.30 34.18 -20.33
C HIS A 363 -21.37 33.48 -19.45
N ASN A 364 -21.68 34.06 -18.29
CA ASN A 364 -22.76 33.64 -17.37
C ASN A 364 -22.58 32.24 -16.73
N ALA A 365 -21.34 31.79 -16.50
CA ALA A 365 -21.09 30.62 -15.65
C ALA A 365 -21.53 30.88 -14.20
N GLN A 366 -22.16 29.91 -13.56
CA GLN A 366 -22.73 30.03 -12.22
C GLN A 366 -21.78 29.43 -11.17
N PRO A 367 -21.19 30.25 -10.27
CA PRO A 367 -20.33 29.78 -9.18
C PRO A 367 -21.12 29.18 -8.00
N SER A 368 -22.45 29.26 -8.02
CA SER A 368 -23.33 28.72 -6.97
C SER A 368 -23.72 27.25 -7.19
N LEU A 369 -23.49 26.70 -8.38
CA LEU A 369 -23.86 25.31 -8.67
C LEU A 369 -22.95 24.34 -7.90
N PRO A 370 -23.51 23.36 -7.18
CA PRO A 370 -22.72 22.34 -6.50
C PRO A 370 -22.49 21.11 -7.38
N ASP A 371 -21.37 20.44 -7.12
CA ASP A 371 -21.08 19.09 -7.60
C ASP A 371 -21.91 18.02 -6.87
N LYS A 372 -21.60 16.75 -7.11
CA LYS A 372 -22.26 15.60 -6.47
C LYS A 372 -22.04 15.54 -4.95
N ASP A 373 -20.90 16.00 -4.46
CA ASP A 373 -20.55 16.05 -3.04
C ASP A 373 -21.08 17.33 -2.35
N GLY A 374 -21.72 18.21 -3.11
CA GLY A 374 -22.26 19.48 -2.64
C GLY A 374 -21.21 20.61 -2.55
N LEU A 375 -20.04 20.43 -3.16
CA LEU A 375 -18.97 21.41 -3.23
C LEU A 375 -19.18 22.31 -4.45
N THR A 376 -19.03 23.61 -4.26
CA THR A 376 -19.12 24.62 -5.32
C THR A 376 -17.72 24.96 -5.85
N PRO A 377 -17.57 25.66 -7.01
CA PRO A 377 -16.28 26.12 -7.49
C PRO A 377 -15.51 26.98 -6.47
N LEU A 378 -16.23 27.69 -5.59
CA LEU A 378 -15.64 28.46 -4.49
C LEU A 378 -14.91 27.55 -3.47
N HIS A 379 -15.43 26.35 -3.20
CA HIS A 379 -14.77 25.36 -2.35
C HIS A 379 -13.46 24.88 -2.98
N TYR A 380 -13.48 24.57 -4.28
CA TYR A 380 -12.29 24.16 -5.03
C TYR A 380 -11.24 25.27 -5.09
N ALA A 381 -11.66 26.52 -5.25
CA ALA A 381 -10.76 27.68 -5.30
C ALA A 381 -10.08 27.90 -3.94
N ALA A 382 -10.86 27.79 -2.87
CA ALA A 382 -10.37 27.89 -1.50
C ALA A 382 -9.41 26.76 -1.14
N ALA A 383 -9.69 25.52 -1.56
CA ALA A 383 -8.79 24.38 -1.35
C ALA A 383 -7.47 24.51 -2.13
N SER A 384 -7.53 25.07 -3.34
CA SER A 384 -6.37 25.20 -4.23
C SER A 384 -5.54 26.46 -3.98
N GLY A 385 -6.04 27.41 -3.19
CA GLY A 385 -5.35 28.67 -2.88
C GLY A 385 -5.42 29.73 -3.97
N LEU A 386 -6.33 29.61 -4.95
CA LEU A 386 -6.40 30.49 -6.13
C LEU A 386 -7.06 31.84 -5.80
N VAL A 387 -6.30 32.76 -5.19
CA VAL A 387 -6.81 34.07 -4.70
C VAL A 387 -7.49 34.90 -5.79
N SER A 388 -6.87 35.04 -6.97
CA SER A 388 -7.41 35.87 -8.05
C SER A 388 -8.71 35.30 -8.61
N ALA A 389 -8.76 33.98 -8.85
CA ALA A 389 -9.98 33.30 -9.31
C ALA A 389 -11.10 33.37 -8.26
N LEU A 390 -10.76 33.15 -6.99
CA LEU A 390 -11.68 33.26 -5.87
C LEU A 390 -12.24 34.69 -5.75
N SER A 391 -11.39 35.72 -5.90
CA SER A 391 -11.81 37.12 -5.82
C SER A 391 -12.78 37.52 -6.93
N VAL A 392 -12.58 37.02 -8.16
CA VAL A 392 -13.51 37.26 -9.28
C VAL A 392 -14.82 36.51 -9.08
N MET A 393 -14.80 35.28 -8.56
CA MET A 393 -16.06 34.60 -8.22
C MET A 393 -16.84 35.35 -7.12
N LEU A 394 -16.15 35.85 -6.10
CA LEU A 394 -16.75 36.65 -5.02
C LEU A 394 -17.29 38.00 -5.50
N SER A 395 -16.76 38.59 -6.57
CA SER A 395 -17.29 39.86 -7.11
C SER A 395 -18.60 39.67 -7.89
N VAL A 396 -18.83 38.47 -8.42
CA VAL A 396 -20.06 38.10 -9.13
C VAL A 396 -21.14 37.58 -8.16
N MET A 397 -20.74 36.88 -7.10
CA MET A 397 -21.66 36.34 -6.09
C MET A 397 -22.17 37.43 -5.14
N ASN A 398 -23.40 37.29 -4.67
CA ASN A 398 -23.90 38.15 -3.59
C ASN A 398 -23.49 37.61 -2.20
N VAL A 399 -23.53 38.48 -1.19
CA VAL A 399 -23.07 38.16 0.17
C VAL A 399 -23.89 37.02 0.82
N GLU A 400 -25.17 36.88 0.45
CA GLU A 400 -26.01 35.78 0.98
C GLU A 400 -25.67 34.43 0.32
N GLU A 401 -25.40 34.41 -0.98
CA GLU A 401 -24.94 33.22 -1.70
C GLU A 401 -23.63 32.70 -1.11
N VAL A 402 -22.68 33.59 -0.83
CA VAL A 402 -21.41 33.22 -0.20
C VAL A 402 -21.63 32.63 1.20
N ARG A 403 -22.53 33.22 2.01
CA ARG A 403 -22.88 32.68 3.34
C ARG A 403 -23.56 31.32 3.29
N LEU A 404 -24.45 31.11 2.33
CA LEU A 404 -25.19 29.86 2.16
C LEU A 404 -24.35 28.76 1.49
N THR A 405 -23.13 29.09 1.04
CA THR A 405 -22.21 28.14 0.39
C THR A 405 -21.67 27.14 1.42
N THR A 406 -22.40 26.04 1.59
CA THR A 406 -22.09 24.97 2.52
C THR A 406 -22.34 23.61 1.85
N SER A 407 -21.47 22.64 2.11
CA SER A 407 -21.70 21.26 1.67
C SER A 407 -22.74 20.57 2.57
N PRO A 408 -23.33 19.44 2.13
CA PRO A 408 -24.20 18.59 2.96
C PRO A 408 -23.58 18.16 4.30
N LYS A 409 -22.25 18.15 4.39
CA LYS A 409 -21.48 17.83 5.60
C LYS A 409 -21.15 19.06 6.46
N GLY A 410 -21.71 20.23 6.12
CA GLY A 410 -21.44 21.50 6.79
C GLY A 410 -20.07 22.11 6.47
N VAL A 411 -19.34 21.58 5.47
CA VAL A 411 -18.04 22.13 5.07
C VAL A 411 -18.25 23.42 4.31
N THR A 412 -17.53 24.48 4.70
CA THR A 412 -17.56 25.78 4.02
C THR A 412 -16.24 26.00 3.27
N PRO A 413 -16.17 26.91 2.28
CA PRO A 413 -14.91 27.26 1.63
C PRO A 413 -13.84 27.74 2.63
N LEU A 414 -14.27 28.36 3.73
CA LEU A 414 -13.39 28.81 4.82
C LEU A 414 -12.68 27.64 5.51
N HIS A 415 -13.36 26.49 5.69
CA HIS A 415 -12.73 25.28 6.23
C HIS A 415 -11.61 24.78 5.32
N LEU A 416 -11.83 24.79 4.00
CA LEU A 416 -10.85 24.30 3.02
C LEU A 416 -9.66 25.25 2.87
N ALA A 417 -9.89 26.58 2.90
CA ALA A 417 -8.81 27.56 2.93
C ALA A 417 -7.96 27.44 4.20
N ALA A 418 -8.61 27.29 5.36
CA ALA A 418 -7.93 27.09 6.64
C ALA A 418 -7.16 25.76 6.71
N TRP A 419 -7.69 24.71 6.07
CA TRP A 419 -7.05 23.40 5.97
C TRP A 419 -5.84 23.40 5.03
N GLY A 420 -5.89 24.16 3.94
CA GLY A 420 -4.79 24.33 2.98
C GLY A 420 -3.74 25.36 3.38
N GLY A 421 -4.02 26.20 4.39
CA GLY A 421 -3.12 27.25 4.86
C GLY A 421 -3.09 28.49 3.97
N HIS A 422 -4.14 28.74 3.19
CA HIS A 422 -4.19 29.83 2.21
C HIS A 422 -4.72 31.13 2.83
N ARG A 423 -3.80 31.94 3.39
CA ARG A 423 -4.11 33.15 4.17
C ARG A 423 -4.92 34.20 3.39
N GLU A 424 -4.56 34.44 2.14
CA GLU A 424 -5.15 35.47 1.29
C GLU A 424 -6.54 35.07 0.81
N CYS A 425 -6.74 33.80 0.45
CA CYS A 425 -8.07 33.24 0.16
C CYS A 425 -8.98 33.36 1.38
N LEU A 426 -8.44 33.07 2.56
CA LEU A 426 -9.15 33.18 3.83
C LEU A 426 -9.56 34.64 4.12
N ASP A 427 -8.68 35.62 3.89
CA ASP A 427 -9.03 37.04 4.02
C ASP A 427 -10.13 37.48 3.05
N ALA A 428 -10.05 37.04 1.80
CA ALA A 428 -11.06 37.35 0.79
C ALA A 428 -12.44 36.79 1.19
N LEU A 429 -12.48 35.53 1.66
CA LEU A 429 -13.71 34.89 2.14
C LEU A 429 -14.28 35.57 3.40
N LEU A 430 -13.43 35.94 4.36
CA LEU A 430 -13.85 36.67 5.56
C LEU A 430 -14.35 38.08 5.24
N SER A 431 -13.77 38.75 4.25
CA SER A 431 -14.22 40.06 3.77
C SER A 431 -15.53 39.97 3.01
N ALA A 432 -15.81 38.82 2.37
CA ALA A 432 -17.09 38.51 1.74
C ALA A 432 -18.19 38.09 2.73
N GLY A 433 -17.91 38.05 4.03
CA GLY A 433 -18.93 37.85 5.07
C GLY A 433 -19.22 36.39 5.45
N CYS A 434 -18.28 35.46 5.20
CA CYS A 434 -18.33 34.09 5.71
C CYS A 434 -18.31 34.04 7.24
N GLU A 435 -19.08 33.12 7.83
CA GLU A 435 -19.12 32.90 9.27
C GLU A 435 -17.90 32.11 9.77
N VAL A 436 -17.21 32.68 10.78
CA VAL A 436 -15.90 32.21 11.28
C VAL A 436 -16.02 30.92 12.11
N ASP A 437 -17.13 30.74 12.83
CA ASP A 437 -17.35 29.64 13.79
C ASP A 437 -18.32 28.56 13.25
N THR A 438 -18.46 28.47 11.92
CA THR A 438 -19.22 27.38 11.30
C THR A 438 -18.60 26.03 11.66
N GLN A 439 -19.45 25.03 11.94
CA GLN A 439 -19.01 23.69 12.31
C GLN A 439 -19.40 22.69 11.22
N GLU A 440 -18.46 21.84 10.82
CA GLU A 440 -18.76 20.67 9.99
C GLU A 440 -19.36 19.51 10.83
N GLU A 441 -19.71 18.40 10.18
CA GLU A 441 -20.38 17.23 10.76
C GLU A 441 -19.74 16.68 12.06
N HIS A 442 -18.41 16.72 12.20
CA HIS A 442 -17.68 16.28 13.39
C HIS A 442 -17.50 17.40 14.44
N GLY A 443 -18.00 18.61 14.18
CA GLY A 443 -17.93 19.77 15.06
C GLY A 443 -16.63 20.59 14.95
N TRP A 444 -15.81 20.37 13.92
CA TRP A 444 -14.61 21.16 13.67
C TRP A 444 -14.95 22.52 13.10
N THR A 445 -14.29 23.56 13.63
CA THR A 445 -14.32 24.91 13.06
C THR A 445 -13.13 25.12 12.12
N PRO A 446 -13.18 26.11 11.20
CA PRO A 446 -12.03 26.44 10.34
C PRO A 446 -10.77 26.73 11.17
N ALA A 447 -10.91 27.44 12.29
CA ALA A 447 -9.79 27.73 13.19
C ALA A 447 -9.20 26.45 13.79
N ALA A 448 -10.03 25.45 14.12
CA ALA A 448 -9.56 24.18 14.65
C ALA A 448 -8.76 23.37 13.63
N LEU A 449 -9.18 23.41 12.36
CA LEU A 449 -8.45 22.79 11.26
C LEU A 449 -7.09 23.49 11.02
N ALA A 450 -7.07 24.83 11.02
CA ALA A 450 -5.82 25.59 10.90
C ALA A 450 -4.85 25.29 12.06
N ALA A 451 -5.36 25.27 13.30
CA ALA A 451 -4.58 24.96 14.49
C ALA A 451 -4.07 23.51 14.51
N GLN A 452 -4.84 22.57 13.98
CA GLN A 452 -4.43 21.16 13.86
C GLN A 452 -3.29 20.99 12.84
N ARG A 453 -3.34 21.71 11.72
CA ARG A 453 -2.35 21.61 10.63
C ARG A 453 -1.11 22.49 10.83
N GLY A 454 -1.17 23.46 11.75
CA GLY A 454 -0.06 24.37 12.04
C GLY A 454 -0.04 25.64 11.19
N HIS A 455 -1.16 26.02 10.59
CA HIS A 455 -1.24 27.23 9.76
C HIS A 455 -1.42 28.48 10.62
N ALA A 456 -0.33 28.94 11.23
CA ALA A 456 -0.29 30.05 12.19
C ALA A 456 -0.90 31.36 11.65
N GLU A 457 -0.59 31.72 10.40
CA GLU A 457 -1.11 32.94 9.77
C GLU A 457 -2.62 32.87 9.49
N CYS A 458 -3.13 31.71 9.07
CA CYS A 458 -4.57 31.50 8.91
C CYS A 458 -5.28 31.53 10.26
N LEU A 459 -4.65 30.99 11.30
CA LEU A 459 -5.20 30.99 12.64
C LEU A 459 -5.26 32.41 13.24
N SER A 460 -4.22 33.23 13.07
CA SER A 460 -4.21 34.62 13.56
C SER A 460 -5.33 35.43 12.90
N ALA A 461 -5.52 35.28 11.59
CA ALA A 461 -6.60 35.91 10.84
C ALA A 461 -7.99 35.59 11.39
N LEU A 462 -8.24 34.31 11.67
CA LEU A 462 -9.53 33.85 12.19
C LEU A 462 -9.76 34.39 13.60
N LEU A 463 -8.72 34.42 14.44
CA LEU A 463 -8.80 34.96 15.80
C LEU A 463 -9.02 36.48 15.82
N GLU A 464 -8.37 37.23 14.93
CA GLU A 464 -8.60 38.68 14.77
C GLU A 464 -10.06 39.00 14.39
N ARG A 465 -10.73 38.11 13.66
CA ARG A 465 -12.14 38.22 13.29
C ARG A 465 -13.11 37.58 14.30
N GLY A 466 -12.61 37.17 15.48
CA GLY A 466 -13.44 36.75 16.61
C GLY A 466 -13.73 35.25 16.70
N ALA A 467 -12.91 34.37 16.08
CA ALA A 467 -13.05 32.92 16.21
C ALA A 467 -13.02 32.45 17.67
N SER A 468 -13.85 31.46 18.00
CA SER A 468 -13.91 30.90 19.35
C SER A 468 -12.65 30.12 19.72
N CYS A 469 -12.01 30.50 20.84
CA CYS A 469 -10.83 29.83 21.42
C CYS A 469 -11.09 28.39 21.93
N ARG A 470 -12.33 27.89 21.90
CA ARG A 470 -12.71 26.63 22.53
C ARG A 470 -12.17 25.44 21.72
N MET A 471 -11.48 24.50 22.39
CA MET A 471 -10.89 23.28 21.80
C MET A 471 -9.73 23.51 20.79
N LEU A 472 -9.38 24.76 20.49
CA LEU A 472 -8.22 25.11 19.67
C LEU A 472 -6.91 24.65 20.31
N LEU A 473 -6.75 24.90 21.62
CA LEU A 473 -5.57 24.47 22.38
C LEU A 473 -5.39 22.96 22.38
N HIS A 474 -6.48 22.17 22.49
CA HIS A 474 -6.42 20.72 22.44
C HIS A 474 -5.92 20.22 21.08
N SER A 475 -6.38 20.86 20.01
CA SER A 475 -6.04 20.49 18.63
C SER A 475 -4.57 20.81 18.32
N ALA A 476 -4.12 22.02 18.66
CA ALA A 476 -2.72 22.44 18.51
C ALA A 476 -1.78 21.58 19.37
N ALA A 477 -2.13 21.36 20.64
CA ALA A 477 -1.35 20.54 21.56
C ALA A 477 -1.26 19.07 21.12
N SER A 478 -2.34 18.52 20.53
CA SER A 478 -2.36 17.14 20.03
C SER A 478 -1.46 16.92 18.82
N GLN A 479 -1.18 17.95 18.01
CA GLN A 479 -0.35 17.83 16.81
C GLN A 479 1.03 18.47 16.96
N GLY A 480 1.34 19.03 18.14
CA GLY A 480 2.64 19.62 18.43
C GLY A 480 2.87 20.99 17.79
N GLN A 481 1.80 21.71 17.44
CA GLN A 481 1.88 22.98 16.72
C GLN A 481 2.18 24.14 17.68
N ILE A 482 3.46 24.36 17.97
CA ILE A 482 3.91 25.31 18.99
C ILE A 482 3.56 26.77 18.66
N GLU A 483 3.73 27.21 17.42
CA GLU A 483 3.43 28.59 17.00
C GLU A 483 1.94 28.89 17.11
N CYS A 484 1.08 27.98 16.64
CA CYS A 484 -0.37 28.07 16.80
C CYS A 484 -0.76 28.11 18.28
N LEU A 485 -0.09 27.32 19.13
CA LEU A 485 -0.33 27.31 20.57
C LEU A 485 -0.01 28.65 21.23
N TRP A 486 1.11 29.29 20.87
CA TRP A 486 1.46 30.64 21.36
C TRP A 486 0.43 31.69 20.95
N ILE A 487 0.04 31.71 19.67
CA ILE A 487 -0.96 32.64 19.15
C ILE A 487 -2.29 32.49 19.91
N ILE A 488 -2.75 31.24 20.14
CA ILE A 488 -3.99 31.00 20.88
C ILE A 488 -3.88 31.49 22.34
N LEU A 489 -2.72 31.32 22.98
CA LEU A 489 -2.50 31.76 24.36
C LEU A 489 -2.44 33.29 24.48
N GLU A 490 -1.85 33.98 23.52
CA GLU A 490 -1.82 35.44 23.45
C GLU A 490 -3.21 36.04 23.25
N CYS A 491 -4.05 35.44 22.40
CA CYS A 491 -5.42 35.89 22.15
C CYS A 491 -6.40 35.52 23.28
N ALA A 492 -6.06 34.59 24.17
CA ALA A 492 -6.96 34.14 25.21
C ALA A 492 -7.11 35.19 26.33
N ASN A 493 -8.33 35.71 26.53
CA ASN A 493 -8.67 36.66 27.62
C ASN A 493 -8.23 36.19 29.02
N ASN A 494 -8.14 34.86 29.25
CA ASN A 494 -7.59 34.30 30.47
C ASN A 494 -6.79 33.02 30.16
N PRO A 495 -5.46 33.12 30.01
CA PRO A 495 -4.62 31.99 29.59
C PRO A 495 -4.66 30.83 30.59
N LYS A 496 -4.71 31.13 31.89
CA LYS A 496 -4.79 30.11 32.96
C LYS A 496 -6.07 29.28 32.90
N LYS A 497 -7.20 29.89 32.53
CA LYS A 497 -8.46 29.16 32.34
C LYS A 497 -8.46 28.36 31.03
N ALA A 498 -7.83 28.89 29.98
CA ALA A 498 -7.76 28.27 28.68
C ALA A 498 -6.87 27.01 28.69
N VAL A 499 -5.67 27.06 29.28
CA VAL A 499 -4.75 25.89 29.38
C VAL A 499 -5.32 24.74 30.22
N ASN A 500 -6.27 25.03 31.10
CA ASN A 500 -6.93 24.07 31.98
C ASN A 500 -8.33 23.66 31.50
N ALA A 501 -8.73 24.10 30.30
CA ALA A 501 -10.01 23.73 29.74
C ALA A 501 -10.06 22.22 29.46
N THR A 502 -11.19 21.59 29.78
CA THR A 502 -11.37 20.15 29.59
C THR A 502 -12.30 19.85 28.42
N ASP A 503 -12.01 18.77 27.70
CA ASP A 503 -12.89 18.24 26.66
C ASP A 503 -14.09 17.46 27.28
N LYS A 504 -14.93 16.87 26.43
CA LYS A 504 -16.08 16.03 26.85
C LYS A 504 -15.67 14.84 27.73
N ASN A 505 -14.40 14.45 27.74
CA ASN A 505 -13.84 13.35 28.52
C ASN A 505 -13.04 13.81 29.75
N GLY A 506 -13.03 15.10 30.05
CA GLY A 506 -12.28 15.67 31.17
C GLY A 506 -10.78 15.86 30.88
N ARG A 507 -10.34 15.75 29.61
CA ARG A 507 -8.92 15.83 29.24
C ARG A 507 -8.50 17.26 28.96
N THR A 508 -7.31 17.63 29.42
CA THR A 508 -6.70 18.95 29.20
C THR A 508 -5.79 18.94 27.97
N PRO A 509 -5.46 20.10 27.38
CA PRO A 509 -4.46 20.21 26.31
C PRO A 509 -3.12 19.60 26.71
N LEU A 510 -2.72 19.74 27.98
CA LEU A 510 -1.51 19.14 28.52
C LEU A 510 -1.52 17.60 28.38
N MET A 511 -2.66 16.95 28.62
CA MET A 511 -2.78 15.49 28.44
C MET A 511 -2.57 15.06 26.99
N TYR A 512 -3.02 15.86 26.01
CA TYR A 512 -2.83 15.57 24.58
C TYR A 512 -1.38 15.79 24.14
N ALA A 513 -0.76 16.90 24.55
CA ALA A 513 0.66 17.16 24.27
C ALA A 513 1.57 16.05 24.82
N VAL A 514 1.32 15.62 26.05
CA VAL A 514 2.11 14.60 26.75
C VAL A 514 1.90 13.21 26.15
N LEU A 515 0.67 12.87 25.74
CA LEU A 515 0.36 11.56 25.13
C LEU A 515 1.17 11.35 23.84
N ASN A 516 1.27 12.40 23.01
CA ASN A 516 1.94 12.34 21.72
C ASN A 516 3.43 12.77 21.78
N GLY A 517 3.95 13.09 22.97
CA GLY A 517 5.38 13.38 23.17
C GLY A 517 5.83 14.77 22.73
N HIS A 518 4.91 15.73 22.58
CA HIS A 518 5.24 17.09 22.17
C HIS A 518 5.78 17.92 23.35
N LYS A 519 7.07 17.74 23.63
CA LYS A 519 7.79 18.37 24.75
C LYS A 519 7.69 19.90 24.76
N ASP A 520 7.85 20.55 23.61
CA ASP A 520 7.84 22.02 23.52
C ASP A 520 6.44 22.58 23.81
N CYS A 521 5.40 21.95 23.27
CA CYS A 521 4.01 22.28 23.59
C CYS A 521 3.70 22.04 25.08
N MET A 522 4.18 20.94 25.64
CA MET A 522 4.05 20.65 27.07
C MET A 522 4.71 21.74 27.92
N ASN A 523 5.96 22.11 27.62
CA ASN A 523 6.69 23.16 28.35
C ASN A 523 5.98 24.50 28.27
N ALA A 524 5.54 24.91 27.07
CA ALA A 524 4.77 26.14 26.88
C ALA A 524 3.46 26.15 27.70
N LEU A 525 2.73 25.02 27.73
CA LEU A 525 1.51 24.90 28.55
C LEU A 525 1.83 24.99 30.06
N LEU A 526 2.90 24.34 30.52
CA LEU A 526 3.32 24.34 31.92
C LEU A 526 3.81 25.74 32.37
N GLU A 527 4.55 26.45 31.53
CA GLU A 527 4.99 27.83 31.77
C GLU A 527 3.80 28.79 31.89
N ASN A 528 2.74 28.55 31.12
CA ASN A 528 1.49 29.33 31.16
C ASN A 528 0.48 28.87 32.24
N GLY A 529 0.90 27.99 33.15
CA GLY A 529 0.12 27.63 34.35
C GLY A 529 -0.85 26.45 34.16
N ALA A 530 -0.55 25.52 33.25
CA ALA A 530 -1.29 24.26 33.15
C ALA A 530 -1.14 23.43 34.43
N ALA A 531 -2.27 22.97 34.99
CA ALA A 531 -2.29 22.14 36.19
C ALA A 531 -2.05 20.67 35.84
N VAL A 532 -1.03 20.10 36.47
CA VAL A 532 -0.56 18.72 36.22
C VAL A 532 -1.52 17.65 36.79
N GLU A 533 -2.26 18.01 37.83
CA GLU A 533 -3.10 17.09 38.63
C GLU A 533 -4.58 17.08 38.22
N ILE A 534 -4.95 17.73 37.11
CA ILE A 534 -6.31 17.61 36.57
C ILE A 534 -6.54 16.16 36.13
N LYS A 535 -7.73 15.64 36.44
CA LYS A 535 -8.11 14.24 36.22
C LYS A 535 -9.15 14.15 35.11
N ASP A 536 -8.96 13.19 34.22
CA ASP A 536 -9.99 12.82 33.25
C ASP A 536 -11.11 12.00 33.90
N LYS A 537 -12.12 11.60 33.12
CA LYS A 537 -13.23 10.76 33.59
C LYS A 537 -12.77 9.46 34.25
N SER A 538 -11.67 8.86 33.78
CA SER A 538 -11.07 7.65 34.37
C SER A 538 -10.15 7.92 35.56
N ARG A 539 -10.22 9.12 36.15
CA ARG A 539 -9.34 9.61 37.21
C ARG A 539 -7.86 9.63 36.84
N ARG A 540 -7.47 9.68 35.56
CA ARG A 540 -6.07 9.69 35.11
C ARG A 540 -5.54 11.11 34.96
N THR A 541 -4.31 11.35 35.39
CA THR A 541 -3.62 12.65 35.27
C THR A 541 -2.74 12.71 34.01
N ALA A 542 -2.10 13.85 33.74
CA ALA A 542 -1.13 13.97 32.63
C ALA A 542 0.01 12.94 32.74
N LEU A 543 0.44 12.61 33.96
CA LEU A 543 1.49 11.61 34.19
C LEU A 543 1.09 10.20 33.74
N PHE A 544 -0.20 9.83 33.87
CA PHE A 544 -0.70 8.56 33.33
C PHE A 544 -0.57 8.49 31.81
N ARG A 545 -0.81 9.63 31.12
CA ARG A 545 -0.65 9.72 29.66
C ARG A 545 0.82 9.68 29.26
N ALA A 546 1.71 10.29 30.04
CA ALA A 546 3.16 10.22 29.84
C ALA A 546 3.67 8.78 29.97
N ALA A 547 3.25 8.09 31.03
CA ALA A 547 3.60 6.69 31.29
C ALA A 547 3.07 5.74 30.21
N PHE A 548 1.89 6.02 29.67
CA PHE A 548 1.31 5.26 28.55
C PHE A 548 2.05 5.51 27.23
N GLY A 549 2.34 6.77 26.90
CA GLY A 549 3.04 7.15 25.66
C GLY A 549 4.54 6.84 25.66
N GLY A 550 5.14 6.58 26.83
CA GLY A 550 6.57 6.25 26.95
C GLY A 550 7.51 7.43 26.80
N ASN A 551 6.99 8.67 26.85
CA ASN A 551 7.77 9.88 26.61
C ASN A 551 8.58 10.26 27.86
N GLU A 552 9.83 9.78 27.94
CA GLU A 552 10.77 9.98 29.07
C GLU A 552 10.92 11.45 29.47
N ASP A 553 11.12 12.32 28.49
CA ASP A 553 11.24 13.76 28.70
C ASP A 553 9.99 14.38 29.35
N CYS A 554 8.81 13.94 28.91
CA CYS A 554 7.54 14.40 29.47
C CYS A 554 7.35 13.88 30.90
N VAL A 555 7.72 12.63 31.17
CA VAL A 555 7.71 12.04 32.51
C VAL A 555 8.61 12.84 33.46
N SER A 556 9.86 13.09 33.05
CA SER A 556 10.83 13.85 33.85
C SER A 556 10.34 15.27 34.14
N ALA A 557 9.86 15.99 33.11
CA ALA A 557 9.35 17.35 33.26
C ALA A 557 8.12 17.44 34.18
N LEU A 558 7.17 16.49 34.08
CA LEU A 558 6.00 16.45 34.95
C LEU A 558 6.38 16.14 36.40
N LEU A 559 7.32 15.22 36.63
CA LEU A 559 7.82 14.88 37.97
C LEU A 559 8.53 16.07 38.63
N GLN A 560 9.36 16.81 37.89
CA GLN A 560 10.01 18.04 38.35
C GLN A 560 8.99 19.13 38.75
N ARG A 561 7.82 19.15 38.11
CA ARG A 561 6.70 20.07 38.41
C ARG A 561 5.75 19.54 39.50
N GLY A 562 6.12 18.47 40.21
CA GLY A 562 5.40 17.97 41.38
C GLY A 562 4.25 17.01 41.06
N ALA A 563 4.25 16.34 39.89
CA ALA A 563 3.24 15.34 39.55
C ALA A 563 3.19 14.20 40.57
N ASN A 564 1.99 13.81 41.00
CA ASN A 564 1.82 12.71 41.96
C ASN A 564 1.96 11.34 41.28
N ARG A 565 3.14 10.74 41.40
CA ARG A 565 3.44 9.38 40.91
C ARG A 565 2.65 8.26 41.60
N LEU A 566 2.10 8.49 42.80
CA LEU A 566 1.35 7.49 43.57
C LEU A 566 -0.17 7.63 43.37
N HIS A 567 -0.61 8.57 42.55
CA HIS A 567 -2.02 8.74 42.24
C HIS A 567 -2.57 7.47 41.58
N ARG A 568 -3.81 7.11 41.94
CA ARG A 568 -4.48 5.89 41.49
C ARG A 568 -5.66 6.24 40.57
N ASP A 569 -5.77 5.53 39.45
CA ASP A 569 -6.93 5.59 38.57
C ASP A 569 -8.14 4.83 39.15
N GLU A 570 -9.23 4.73 38.40
CA GLU A 570 -10.44 4.00 38.81
C GLU A 570 -10.21 2.51 39.12
N MET A 571 -9.18 1.89 38.54
CA MET A 571 -8.84 0.49 38.77
C MET A 571 -7.78 0.31 39.87
N GLY A 572 -7.41 1.41 40.55
CA GLY A 572 -6.36 1.41 41.56
C GLY A 572 -4.94 1.42 40.98
N LYS A 573 -4.78 1.53 39.65
CA LYS A 573 -3.48 1.48 38.98
C LYS A 573 -2.76 2.81 39.13
N THR A 574 -1.45 2.75 39.31
CA THR A 574 -0.57 3.93 39.31
C THR A 574 0.08 4.12 37.93
N PRO A 575 0.71 5.27 37.63
CA PRO A 575 1.50 5.46 36.41
C PRO A 575 2.56 4.37 36.20
N VAL A 576 3.15 3.86 37.29
CA VAL A 576 4.12 2.75 37.27
C VAL A 576 3.50 1.47 36.70
N HIS A 577 2.26 1.15 37.09
CA HIS A 577 1.54 -0.01 36.54
C HIS A 577 1.29 0.15 35.04
N LEU A 578 0.94 1.35 34.58
CA LEU A 578 0.72 1.59 33.15
C LEU A 578 2.02 1.55 32.34
N ALA A 579 3.11 2.15 32.85
CA ALA A 579 4.41 2.09 32.18
C ALA A 579 4.89 0.64 32.02
N ALA A 580 4.71 -0.17 33.07
CA ALA A 580 4.99 -1.60 33.05
C ALA A 580 4.10 -2.37 32.06
N ALA A 581 2.79 -2.09 32.04
CA ALA A 581 1.83 -2.74 31.14
C ALA A 581 2.03 -2.38 29.66
N CYS A 582 2.59 -1.21 29.37
CA CYS A 582 2.84 -0.74 27.99
C CYS A 582 4.26 -1.05 27.49
N GLY A 583 5.16 -1.53 28.36
CA GLY A 583 6.53 -1.86 27.99
C GLY A 583 7.49 -0.66 27.93
N ASN A 584 7.14 0.46 28.55
CA ASN A 584 7.92 1.69 28.51
C ASN A 584 9.02 1.70 29.59
N ALA A 585 10.12 0.98 29.33
CA ALA A 585 11.19 0.76 30.32
C ALA A 585 11.87 2.07 30.79
N GLY A 586 12.16 3.01 29.89
CA GLY A 586 12.80 4.28 30.29
C GLY A 586 11.89 5.17 31.14
N ALA A 587 10.61 5.29 30.76
CA ALA A 587 9.60 5.98 31.58
C ALA A 587 9.43 5.32 32.95
N LEU A 588 9.48 3.98 32.99
CA LEU A 588 9.42 3.20 34.23
C LEU A 588 10.63 3.46 35.13
N SER A 589 11.86 3.45 34.58
CA SER A 589 13.08 3.78 35.33
C SER A 589 13.00 5.17 35.96
N LEU A 590 12.58 6.18 35.19
CA LEU A 590 12.45 7.55 35.69
C LEU A 590 11.41 7.68 36.82
N LEU A 591 10.28 6.96 36.71
CA LEU A 591 9.24 6.94 37.75
C LEU A 591 9.74 6.29 39.05
N LEU A 592 10.63 5.29 38.95
CA LEU A 592 11.22 4.59 40.10
C LEU A 592 12.36 5.40 40.73
N GLU A 593 13.25 6.02 39.94
CA GLU A 593 14.37 6.84 40.43
C GLU A 593 13.91 8.04 41.27
N HIS A 594 12.86 8.74 40.83
CA HIS A 594 12.35 9.94 41.51
C HIS A 594 11.54 9.64 42.79
N GLY A 595 11.35 8.37 43.11
CA GLY A 595 10.57 7.94 44.25
C GLY A 595 11.18 6.74 44.89
N GLY A 596 11.92 6.92 45.99
CA GLY A 596 12.54 5.85 46.79
C GLY A 596 11.56 4.84 47.44
N CYS A 597 10.38 4.65 46.87
CA CYS A 597 9.40 3.63 47.20
C CYS A 597 9.78 2.31 46.53
N CYS A 598 9.68 1.22 47.29
CA CYS A 598 9.82 -0.13 46.73
C CYS A 598 8.61 -0.41 45.82
N CYS A 599 8.84 -0.86 44.59
CA CYS A 599 7.77 -1.18 43.64
C CYS A 599 6.87 -2.34 44.11
N ASP A 600 7.31 -3.08 45.13
CA ASP A 600 6.69 -4.29 45.67
C ASP A 600 5.41 -4.03 46.50
N GLU A 601 5.19 -2.79 46.98
CA GLU A 601 4.02 -2.40 47.79
C GLU A 601 2.89 -1.72 46.98
N LEU A 602 3.07 -1.64 45.66
CA LEU A 602 2.11 -1.01 44.76
C LEU A 602 1.12 -2.06 44.24
N PHE A 603 -0.11 -2.03 44.76
CA PHE A 603 -1.20 -2.92 44.37
C PHE A 603 -2.35 -2.16 43.71
N ASP A 604 -2.85 -2.69 42.60
CA ASP A 604 -4.15 -2.30 42.05
C ASP A 604 -5.33 -2.94 42.83
N HIS A 605 -6.57 -2.71 42.40
CA HIS A 605 -7.73 -3.30 43.08
C HIS A 605 -7.79 -4.84 43.02
N GLY A 606 -7.07 -5.46 42.07
CA GLY A 606 -6.96 -6.91 41.92
C GLY A 606 -5.71 -7.51 42.58
N GLU A 607 -5.03 -6.75 43.44
CA GLU A 607 -3.77 -7.15 44.09
C GLU A 607 -2.62 -7.42 43.10
N PHE A 608 -2.71 -6.93 41.86
CA PHE A 608 -1.63 -7.06 40.89
C PHE A 608 -0.61 -5.94 41.06
N THR A 609 0.66 -6.32 41.02
CA THR A 609 1.80 -5.38 41.07
C THR A 609 2.23 -4.97 39.66
N PRO A 610 3.06 -3.91 39.50
CA PRO A 610 3.62 -3.56 38.19
C PRO A 610 4.37 -4.73 37.52
N LEU A 611 5.01 -5.60 38.31
CA LEU A 611 5.70 -6.80 37.81
C LEU A 611 4.73 -7.79 37.14
N HIS A 612 3.51 -7.95 37.67
CA HIS A 612 2.48 -8.78 37.04
C HIS A 612 2.11 -8.23 35.66
N TRP A 613 1.89 -6.92 35.55
CA TRP A 613 1.52 -6.28 34.29
C TRP A 613 2.66 -6.28 33.27
N ALA A 614 3.92 -6.12 33.70
CA ALA A 614 5.08 -6.28 32.82
C ALA A 614 5.21 -7.72 32.28
N CYS A 615 5.01 -8.71 33.14
CA CYS A 615 5.05 -10.13 32.74
C CYS A 615 3.88 -10.50 31.83
N TYR A 616 2.68 -9.98 32.12
CA TYR A 616 1.50 -10.19 31.30
C TYR A 616 1.64 -9.54 29.91
N GLY A 617 2.29 -8.38 29.81
CA GLY A 617 2.63 -7.76 28.53
C GLY A 617 3.84 -8.38 27.82
N GLY A 618 4.57 -9.27 28.50
CA GLY A 618 5.79 -9.90 27.97
C GLY A 618 6.98 -8.95 27.84
N HIS A 619 7.03 -7.87 28.61
CA HIS A 619 8.04 -6.82 28.50
C HIS A 619 9.28 -7.09 29.38
N ASP A 620 10.24 -7.85 28.86
CA ASP A 620 11.46 -8.27 29.56
C ASP A 620 12.29 -7.10 30.10
N SER A 621 12.38 -6.00 29.34
CA SER A 621 13.15 -4.82 29.74
C SER A 621 12.51 -4.11 30.95
N CYS A 622 11.18 -4.05 31.01
CA CYS A 622 10.45 -3.55 32.18
C CYS A 622 10.59 -4.49 33.38
N VAL A 623 10.54 -5.81 33.15
CA VAL A 623 10.77 -6.82 34.19
C VAL A 623 12.17 -6.63 34.78
N LYS A 624 13.20 -6.48 33.96
CA LYS A 624 14.57 -6.25 34.42
C LYS A 624 14.68 -5.00 35.31
N VAL A 625 14.14 -3.86 34.87
CA VAL A 625 14.15 -2.60 35.64
C VAL A 625 13.42 -2.76 36.98
N LEU A 626 12.28 -3.46 36.99
CA LEU A 626 11.51 -3.72 38.21
C LEU A 626 12.28 -4.64 39.17
N LEU A 627 12.92 -5.69 38.67
CA LEU A 627 13.71 -6.62 39.49
C LEU A 627 14.95 -5.96 40.08
N GLU A 628 15.66 -5.13 39.31
CA GLU A 628 16.80 -4.34 39.81
C GLU A 628 16.42 -3.40 40.97
N ASN A 629 15.17 -2.93 41.00
CA ASN A 629 14.63 -2.04 42.03
C ASN A 629 13.76 -2.76 43.08
N SER A 630 13.58 -4.08 42.97
CA SER A 630 12.78 -4.88 43.91
C SER A 630 13.62 -5.28 45.12
N LYS A 631 13.01 -5.29 46.30
CA LYS A 631 13.62 -5.80 47.54
C LYS A 631 12.96 -7.09 48.01
N ALA A 632 11.92 -7.53 47.31
CA ALA A 632 11.17 -8.73 47.66
C ALA A 632 11.97 -10.00 47.36
N LYS A 633 11.93 -10.96 48.30
CA LYS A 633 12.50 -12.30 48.12
C LYS A 633 11.47 -13.32 47.60
N GLU A 634 10.19 -12.95 47.62
CA GLU A 634 9.06 -13.76 47.18
C GLU A 634 8.07 -12.88 46.40
N PHE A 635 7.19 -13.48 45.60
CA PHE A 635 6.16 -12.74 44.87
C PHE A 635 5.13 -12.15 45.83
N CYS A 636 4.88 -10.84 45.72
CA CYS A 636 3.87 -10.13 46.50
C CYS A 636 2.59 -9.92 45.69
N GLY A 637 1.43 -9.94 46.37
CA GLY A 637 0.13 -9.60 45.78
C GLY A 637 -0.71 -10.82 45.42
N ASN A 638 -1.22 -10.85 44.19
CA ASN A 638 -2.14 -11.88 43.73
C ASN A 638 -1.51 -13.29 43.73
N SER A 639 -2.34 -14.29 44.03
CA SER A 639 -1.99 -15.71 43.89
C SER A 639 -1.57 -16.13 42.47
N PHE A 640 -2.07 -15.44 41.45
CA PHE A 640 -1.66 -15.65 40.07
C PHE A 640 -0.33 -14.92 39.84
N SER A 641 0.77 -15.58 40.22
CA SER A 641 2.09 -14.94 40.30
C SER A 641 2.57 -14.40 38.95
N PRO A 642 3.56 -13.47 38.93
CA PRO A 642 4.16 -12.96 37.69
C PRO A 642 4.71 -14.06 36.79
N LEU A 643 5.16 -15.18 37.37
CA LEU A 643 5.58 -16.37 36.62
C LEU A 643 4.42 -16.96 35.80
N HIS A 644 3.21 -17.02 36.37
CA HIS A 644 2.03 -17.47 35.65
C HIS A 644 1.64 -16.47 34.54
N CYS A 645 1.77 -15.16 34.77
CA CYS A 645 1.54 -14.15 33.75
C CYS A 645 2.52 -14.28 32.58
N ALA A 646 3.81 -14.44 32.85
CA ALA A 646 4.85 -14.61 31.83
C ALA A 646 4.64 -15.90 31.02
N ALA A 647 4.30 -17.00 31.70
CA ALA A 647 3.99 -18.27 31.05
C ALA A 647 2.71 -18.21 30.20
N PHE A 648 1.68 -17.51 30.67
CA PHE A 648 0.44 -17.27 29.93
C PHE A 648 0.72 -16.47 28.64
N GLN A 649 1.47 -15.37 28.73
CA GLN A 649 1.79 -14.55 27.55
C GLN A 649 2.77 -15.25 26.58
N GLY A 650 3.58 -16.18 27.08
CA GLY A 650 4.55 -16.91 26.26
C GLY A 650 5.92 -16.22 26.13
N SER A 651 6.32 -15.40 27.11
CA SER A 651 7.64 -14.75 27.10
C SER A 651 8.70 -15.57 27.85
N GLU A 652 9.60 -16.21 27.11
CA GLU A 652 10.72 -16.98 27.68
C GLU A 652 11.72 -16.09 28.44
N LEU A 653 11.99 -14.89 27.92
CA LEU A 653 12.95 -13.96 28.52
C LEU A 653 12.47 -13.48 29.88
N CYS A 654 11.17 -13.22 30.03
CA CYS A 654 10.59 -12.89 31.33
C CYS A 654 10.73 -14.05 32.32
N LEU A 655 10.55 -15.29 31.89
CA LEU A 655 10.75 -16.48 32.75
C LEU A 655 12.21 -16.59 33.19
N ASP A 656 13.15 -16.46 32.27
CA ASP A 656 14.59 -16.54 32.57
C ASP A 656 15.02 -15.45 33.56
N LEU A 657 14.53 -14.21 33.39
CA LEU A 657 14.80 -13.11 34.32
C LEU A 657 14.23 -13.40 35.72
N LEU A 658 13.01 -13.96 35.81
CA LEU A 658 12.40 -14.33 37.07
C LEU A 658 13.15 -15.48 37.77
N PHE A 659 13.56 -16.52 37.03
CA PHE A 659 14.35 -17.63 37.57
C PHE A 659 15.73 -17.19 38.05
N ASN A 660 16.39 -16.31 37.31
CA ASN A 660 17.69 -15.77 37.68
C ASN A 660 17.62 -14.94 38.98
N PHE A 661 16.51 -14.24 39.22
CA PHE A 661 16.37 -13.36 40.39
C PHE A 661 15.82 -14.09 41.63
N PHE A 662 14.74 -14.86 41.50
CA PHE A 662 14.08 -15.53 42.64
C PHE A 662 14.54 -16.98 42.86
N GLY A 663 15.32 -17.55 41.94
CA GLY A 663 15.76 -18.95 41.98
C GLY A 663 14.78 -19.93 41.33
N LYS A 664 15.22 -21.18 41.18
CA LYS A 664 14.50 -22.21 40.42
C LYS A 664 13.27 -22.77 41.15
N ASP A 665 13.24 -22.66 42.48
CA ASP A 665 12.17 -23.21 43.32
C ASP A 665 10.79 -22.61 43.01
N ILE A 666 10.75 -21.42 42.38
CA ILE A 666 9.50 -20.75 41.97
C ILE A 666 8.71 -21.54 40.92
N VAL A 667 9.33 -22.51 40.21
CA VAL A 667 8.67 -23.31 39.17
C VAL A 667 7.49 -24.12 39.72
N HIS A 668 7.51 -24.44 41.02
CA HIS A 668 6.48 -25.22 41.70
C HIS A 668 5.35 -24.37 42.32
N LEU A 669 5.37 -23.05 42.11
CA LEU A 669 4.33 -22.17 42.62
C LEU A 669 2.97 -22.54 42.05
N ARG A 670 1.95 -22.36 42.91
CA ARG A 670 0.57 -22.71 42.62
C ARG A 670 -0.35 -21.53 42.89
N ASP A 671 -1.25 -21.26 41.97
CA ASP A 671 -2.29 -20.25 42.15
C ASP A 671 -3.43 -20.72 43.09
N LYS A 672 -4.47 -19.88 43.28
CA LYS A 672 -5.67 -20.23 44.06
C LYS A 672 -6.35 -21.53 43.60
N ASN A 673 -6.22 -21.89 42.33
CA ASN A 673 -6.78 -23.11 41.73
C ASN A 673 -5.76 -24.27 41.69
N LYS A 674 -4.66 -24.18 42.45
CA LYS A 674 -3.55 -25.14 42.46
C LYS A 674 -2.85 -25.33 41.10
N ARG A 675 -3.07 -24.44 40.13
CA ARG A 675 -2.42 -24.50 38.81
C ARG A 675 -0.99 -24.01 38.90
N THR A 676 -0.10 -24.63 38.15
CA THR A 676 1.30 -24.18 38.00
C THR A 676 1.46 -23.31 36.76
N ALA A 677 2.60 -22.63 36.62
CA ALA A 677 2.93 -21.87 35.41
C ALA A 677 2.88 -22.73 34.14
N LEU A 678 3.17 -24.04 34.26
CA LEU A 678 3.08 -25.01 33.16
C LEU A 678 1.64 -25.17 32.64
N HIS A 679 0.64 -25.09 33.53
CA HIS A 679 -0.78 -25.11 33.12
C HIS A 679 -1.15 -23.86 32.32
N ALA A 680 -0.62 -22.69 32.71
CA ALA A 680 -0.86 -21.43 31.99
C ALA A 680 -0.20 -21.45 30.59
N ALA A 681 1.05 -21.92 30.48
CA ALA A 681 1.74 -22.06 29.19
C ALA A 681 1.04 -23.07 28.27
N ALA A 682 0.55 -24.20 28.81
CA ALA A 682 -0.17 -25.21 28.05
C ALA A 682 -1.52 -24.68 27.51
N PHE A 683 -2.19 -23.82 28.27
CA PHE A 683 -3.46 -23.19 27.88
C PHE A 683 -3.32 -22.15 26.75
N HIS A 684 -2.16 -21.51 26.60
CA HIS A 684 -1.93 -20.46 25.58
C HIS A 684 -1.04 -20.92 24.39
N ASP A 685 -0.73 -22.22 24.29
CA ASP A 685 0.14 -22.81 23.24
C ASP A 685 1.59 -22.30 23.24
N SER A 686 2.10 -21.89 24.41
CA SER A 686 3.42 -21.28 24.57
C SER A 686 4.55 -22.33 24.61
N VAL A 687 4.92 -22.89 23.46
CA VAL A 687 5.92 -23.97 23.30
C VAL A 687 7.26 -23.67 23.99
N LEU A 688 7.82 -22.48 23.77
CA LEU A 688 9.13 -22.12 24.32
C LEU A 688 9.08 -22.05 25.85
N CYS A 689 8.04 -21.42 26.41
CA CYS A 689 7.82 -21.40 27.85
C CYS A 689 7.61 -22.80 28.43
N LEU A 690 6.91 -23.71 27.74
CA LEU A 690 6.79 -25.11 28.16
C LEU A 690 8.17 -25.77 28.26
N GLN A 691 9.02 -25.60 27.24
CA GLN A 691 10.37 -26.16 27.23
C GLN A 691 11.25 -25.59 28.36
N VAL A 692 11.21 -24.28 28.58
CA VAL A 692 11.98 -23.61 29.65
C VAL A 692 11.50 -24.08 31.03
N LEU A 693 10.19 -24.09 31.28
CA LEU A 693 9.62 -24.53 32.56
C LEU A 693 9.98 -26.00 32.85
N ILE A 694 9.88 -26.89 31.86
CA ILE A 694 10.23 -28.31 32.02
C ILE A 694 11.74 -28.47 32.25
N LYS A 695 12.58 -27.74 31.52
CA LYS A 695 14.04 -27.73 31.70
C LYS A 695 14.43 -27.29 33.12
N GLU A 696 13.71 -26.33 33.69
CA GLU A 696 13.92 -25.84 35.06
C GLU A 696 13.27 -26.70 36.14
N GLY A 697 12.66 -27.84 35.78
CA GLY A 697 12.17 -28.86 36.73
C GLY A 697 10.66 -28.83 37.00
N ALA A 698 9.86 -28.20 36.15
CA ALA A 698 8.40 -28.25 36.28
C ALA A 698 7.88 -29.70 36.20
N ASP A 699 6.98 -30.05 37.12
CA ASP A 699 6.27 -31.33 37.09
C ASP A 699 5.24 -31.33 35.94
N VAL A 700 5.51 -32.13 34.91
CA VAL A 700 4.69 -32.30 33.71
C VAL A 700 3.29 -32.85 34.03
N ASN A 701 3.17 -33.62 35.12
CA ASN A 701 1.93 -34.26 35.53
C ASN A 701 1.29 -33.59 36.76
N ALA A 702 1.72 -32.37 37.09
CA ALA A 702 1.10 -31.60 38.16
C ALA A 702 -0.41 -31.45 37.89
N VAL A 703 -1.24 -31.57 38.92
CA VAL A 703 -2.70 -31.43 38.79
C VAL A 703 -3.20 -30.14 39.43
N ASP A 704 -4.23 -29.54 38.82
CA ASP A 704 -4.98 -28.42 39.38
C ASP A 704 -6.04 -28.87 40.42
N CYS A 705 -6.86 -27.93 40.90
CA CYS A 705 -7.92 -28.21 41.87
C CYS A 705 -9.03 -29.14 41.34
N LYS A 706 -9.17 -29.30 40.02
CA LYS A 706 -10.11 -30.21 39.35
C LYS A 706 -9.46 -31.53 38.96
N GLY A 707 -8.17 -31.73 39.22
CA GLY A 707 -7.42 -32.92 38.81
C GLY A 707 -6.91 -32.85 37.37
N ARG A 708 -6.98 -31.69 36.70
CA ARG A 708 -6.53 -31.53 35.32
C ARG A 708 -5.02 -31.35 35.28
N THR A 709 -4.36 -32.03 34.35
CA THR A 709 -2.94 -31.85 34.05
C THR A 709 -2.73 -30.74 33.01
N PRO A 710 -1.50 -30.23 32.82
CA PRO A 710 -1.18 -29.29 31.74
C PRO A 710 -1.56 -29.86 30.36
N LEU A 711 -1.35 -31.16 30.15
CA LEU A 711 -1.73 -31.85 28.91
C LEU A 711 -3.25 -31.82 28.68
N MET A 712 -4.05 -32.04 29.72
CA MET A 712 -5.51 -31.92 29.63
C MET A 712 -5.95 -30.48 29.35
N MET A 713 -5.24 -29.48 29.88
CA MET A 713 -5.52 -28.08 29.61
C MET A 713 -5.20 -27.70 28.16
N ALA A 714 -4.09 -28.17 27.59
CA ALA A 714 -3.76 -27.96 26.18
C ALA A 714 -4.79 -28.62 25.24
N ALA A 715 -5.25 -29.84 25.58
CA ALA A 715 -6.29 -30.53 24.83
C ALA A 715 -7.65 -29.83 24.91
N ARG A 716 -7.94 -29.19 26.05
CA ARG A 716 -9.18 -28.41 26.27
C ARG A 716 -9.21 -27.13 25.42
N SER A 717 -8.07 -26.45 25.26
CA SER A 717 -7.97 -25.17 24.53
C SER A 717 -7.77 -25.30 23.03
N GLY A 718 -7.44 -26.50 22.52
CA GLY A 718 -7.19 -26.69 21.08
C GLY A 718 -5.71 -26.63 20.66
N ASN A 719 -4.79 -26.65 21.64
CA ASN A 719 -3.39 -26.27 21.42
C ASN A 719 -2.53 -27.47 20.99
N SER A 720 -2.43 -27.67 19.67
CA SER A 720 -1.75 -28.83 19.10
C SER A 720 -0.26 -28.89 19.39
N LYS A 721 0.45 -27.75 19.39
CA LYS A 721 1.91 -27.73 19.58
C LYS A 721 2.29 -27.96 21.03
N ALA A 722 1.54 -27.39 21.97
CA ALA A 722 1.69 -27.68 23.40
C ALA A 722 1.47 -29.16 23.69
N ILE A 723 0.49 -29.80 23.05
CA ILE A 723 0.27 -31.25 23.17
C ILE A 723 1.50 -32.03 22.70
N GLU A 724 2.05 -31.72 21.52
CA GLU A 724 3.22 -32.40 20.98
C GLU A 724 4.43 -32.33 21.93
N VAL A 725 4.74 -31.12 22.41
CA VAL A 725 5.88 -30.88 23.32
C VAL A 725 5.70 -31.62 24.65
N LEU A 726 4.49 -31.62 25.22
CA LEU A 726 4.21 -32.33 26.47
C LEU A 726 4.30 -33.86 26.28
N LEU A 727 3.84 -34.39 25.14
CA LEU A 727 3.96 -35.81 24.81
C LEU A 727 5.42 -36.23 24.59
N GLU A 728 6.23 -35.40 23.92
CA GLU A 728 7.68 -35.63 23.76
C GLU A 728 8.41 -35.69 25.12
N GLN A 729 7.94 -34.93 26.11
CA GLN A 729 8.46 -34.92 27.48
C GLN A 729 7.83 -35.99 28.39
N LYS A 730 7.18 -37.01 27.81
CA LYS A 730 6.59 -38.17 28.52
C LYS A 730 5.49 -37.79 29.52
N ALA A 731 4.66 -36.79 29.20
CA ALA A 731 3.42 -36.54 29.94
C ALA A 731 2.53 -37.80 29.97
N ASP A 732 1.92 -38.09 31.13
CA ASP A 732 1.06 -39.26 31.28
C ASP A 732 -0.32 -39.01 30.65
N VAL A 733 -0.59 -39.70 29.56
CA VAL A 733 -1.85 -39.62 28.81
C VAL A 733 -3.02 -40.33 29.49
N LEU A 734 -2.75 -41.22 30.45
CA LEU A 734 -3.75 -42.07 31.11
C LEU A 734 -4.35 -41.44 32.36
N LEU A 735 -3.84 -40.28 32.79
CA LEU A 735 -4.41 -39.58 33.93
C LEU A 735 -5.86 -39.15 33.63
N GLN A 736 -6.66 -39.07 34.69
CA GLN A 736 -8.05 -38.64 34.65
C GLN A 736 -8.27 -37.48 35.62
N ASP A 737 -9.13 -36.53 35.25
CA ASP A 737 -9.60 -35.49 36.16
C ASP A 737 -10.54 -36.07 37.24
N ARG A 738 -11.06 -35.21 38.13
CA ARG A 738 -11.99 -35.64 39.19
C ARG A 738 -13.30 -36.23 38.67
N ASP A 739 -13.69 -35.90 37.44
CA ASP A 739 -14.90 -36.41 36.77
C ASP A 739 -14.58 -37.65 35.92
N GLY A 740 -13.37 -38.20 36.00
CA GLY A 740 -12.91 -39.34 35.22
C GLY A 740 -12.58 -39.00 33.76
N ASN A 741 -12.59 -37.74 33.36
CA ASN A 741 -12.30 -37.33 31.99
C ASN A 741 -10.81 -37.48 31.70
N THR A 742 -10.49 -38.17 30.60
CA THR A 742 -9.14 -38.18 30.02
C THR A 742 -8.93 -36.97 29.11
N LEU A 743 -7.72 -36.80 28.59
CA LEU A 743 -7.38 -35.73 27.65
C LEU A 743 -8.30 -35.73 26.39
N LEU A 744 -8.69 -36.90 25.88
CA LEU A 744 -9.60 -37.03 24.72
C LEU A 744 -11.01 -36.55 25.04
N HIS A 745 -11.49 -36.82 26.27
CA HIS A 745 -12.78 -36.32 26.73
C HIS A 745 -12.78 -34.79 26.78
N HIS A 746 -11.71 -34.15 27.28
CA HIS A 746 -11.61 -32.69 27.30
C HIS A 746 -11.59 -32.07 25.91
N ALA A 747 -10.85 -32.64 24.96
CA ALA A 747 -10.83 -32.17 23.58
C ALA A 747 -12.23 -32.29 22.92
N CYS A 748 -12.91 -33.42 23.11
CA CYS A 748 -14.27 -33.62 22.58
C CYS A 748 -15.31 -32.74 23.28
N LEU A 749 -15.18 -32.49 24.59
CA LEU A 749 -16.10 -31.64 25.37
C LEU A 749 -16.05 -30.17 24.92
N GLN A 750 -14.87 -29.65 24.57
CA GLN A 750 -14.68 -28.27 24.09
C GLN A 750 -14.73 -28.14 22.56
N LYS A 751 -15.08 -29.21 21.84
CA LYS A 751 -15.23 -29.21 20.38
C LYS A 751 -13.92 -28.89 19.62
N GLN A 752 -12.81 -29.42 20.10
CA GLN A 752 -11.47 -29.19 19.53
C GLN A 752 -11.01 -30.36 18.64
N ASP A 753 -11.45 -30.39 17.38
CA ASP A 753 -11.14 -31.48 16.44
C ASP A 753 -9.63 -31.62 16.16
N ALA A 754 -8.93 -30.49 16.04
CA ALA A 754 -7.49 -30.46 15.78
C ALA A 754 -6.68 -31.16 16.89
N SER A 755 -7.05 -30.96 18.16
CA SER A 755 -6.40 -31.62 19.29
C SER A 755 -6.68 -33.11 19.33
N VAL A 756 -7.88 -33.56 18.93
CA VAL A 756 -8.17 -35.00 18.85
C VAL A 756 -7.29 -35.65 17.79
N ALA A 757 -7.14 -35.03 16.62
CA ALA A 757 -6.27 -35.54 15.56
C ALA A 757 -4.80 -35.59 15.99
N THR A 758 -4.25 -34.52 16.56
CA THR A 758 -2.83 -34.47 16.95
C THR A 758 -2.51 -35.45 18.07
N VAL A 759 -3.42 -35.59 19.04
CA VAL A 759 -3.30 -36.63 20.06
C VAL A 759 -3.24 -37.99 19.37
N LEU A 760 -4.21 -38.33 18.50
CA LEU A 760 -4.37 -39.61 17.79
C LEU A 760 -3.27 -39.94 16.76
N GLU A 761 -2.41 -38.98 16.43
CA GLU A 761 -1.21 -39.20 15.62
C GLU A 761 0.03 -39.55 16.45
N LYS A 762 0.17 -38.99 17.66
CA LYS A 762 1.44 -38.94 18.40
C LYS A 762 1.53 -39.83 19.65
N ALA A 763 0.43 -40.16 20.33
CA ALA A 763 0.43 -40.98 21.55
C ALA A 763 0.25 -42.50 21.29
N ASP A 764 0.47 -43.35 22.31
CA ASP A 764 0.17 -44.79 22.22
C ASP A 764 -1.27 -45.07 22.69
N PHE A 765 -2.18 -45.36 21.75
CA PHE A 765 -3.63 -45.21 21.95
C PHE A 765 -4.40 -46.41 22.49
N VAL A 766 -3.77 -47.59 22.56
CA VAL A 766 -4.51 -48.86 22.72
C VAL A 766 -5.37 -48.88 23.98
N LYS A 767 -4.94 -48.19 25.04
CA LYS A 767 -5.71 -48.07 26.29
C LYS A 767 -6.53 -46.78 26.39
N LEU A 768 -6.07 -45.67 25.81
CA LEU A 768 -6.66 -44.34 26.00
C LEU A 768 -8.03 -44.16 25.34
N ILE A 769 -8.24 -44.74 24.16
CA ILE A 769 -9.44 -44.51 23.33
C ILE A 769 -10.72 -45.02 24.01
N ASN A 770 -10.62 -46.16 24.71
CA ASN A 770 -11.76 -46.85 25.31
C ASN A 770 -11.88 -46.60 26.82
N MET A 771 -11.12 -45.66 27.38
CA MET A 771 -11.32 -45.24 28.77
C MET A 771 -12.66 -44.53 28.91
N THR A 772 -13.33 -44.80 30.02
CA THR A 772 -14.61 -44.19 30.36
C THR A 772 -14.46 -43.15 31.46
N ASN A 773 -15.23 -42.07 31.38
CA ASN A 773 -15.36 -41.11 32.48
C ASN A 773 -16.32 -41.60 33.58
N ALA A 774 -16.59 -40.77 34.60
CA ALA A 774 -17.48 -41.12 35.71
C ALA A 774 -18.91 -41.48 35.27
N ASN A 775 -19.34 -41.06 34.08
CA ASN A 775 -20.63 -41.39 33.48
C ASN A 775 -20.57 -42.59 32.53
N MET A 776 -19.51 -43.40 32.60
CA MET A 776 -19.23 -44.53 31.70
C MET A 776 -19.14 -44.13 30.21
N LYS A 777 -18.99 -42.85 29.89
CA LYS A 777 -18.89 -42.37 28.51
C LYS A 777 -17.45 -42.48 28.05
N THR A 778 -17.25 -43.03 26.84
CA THR A 778 -15.96 -42.95 26.13
C THR A 778 -15.85 -41.64 25.35
N ALA A 779 -14.65 -41.31 24.86
CA ALA A 779 -14.45 -40.13 24.01
C ALA A 779 -15.37 -40.12 22.78
N LEU A 780 -15.68 -41.31 22.23
CA LEU A 780 -16.57 -41.48 21.09
C LEU A 780 -18.02 -41.06 21.42
N HIS A 781 -18.51 -41.35 22.62
CA HIS A 781 -19.85 -40.90 23.07
C HIS A 781 -19.94 -39.37 23.11
N VAL A 782 -18.87 -38.71 23.58
CA VAL A 782 -18.82 -37.25 23.69
C VAL A 782 -18.68 -36.60 22.31
N ALA A 783 -17.82 -37.13 21.43
CA ALA A 783 -17.65 -36.64 20.07
C ALA A 783 -18.94 -36.74 19.26
N ALA A 784 -19.63 -37.88 19.34
CA ALA A 784 -20.90 -38.13 18.67
C ALA A 784 -22.00 -37.17 19.13
N ARG A 785 -22.14 -36.96 20.45
CA ARG A 785 -23.13 -36.02 21.02
C ARG A 785 -22.88 -34.57 20.61
N ASN A 786 -21.61 -34.17 20.49
CA ASN A 786 -21.23 -32.80 20.12
C ASN A 786 -21.17 -32.56 18.60
N GLY A 787 -21.39 -33.59 17.78
CA GLY A 787 -21.40 -33.48 16.32
C GLY A 787 -20.02 -33.33 15.67
N LEU A 788 -18.97 -33.86 16.30
CA LEU A 788 -17.59 -33.75 15.84
C LEU A 788 -17.27 -34.84 14.80
N ILE A 789 -17.51 -34.55 13.52
CA ILE A 789 -17.44 -35.55 12.43
C ILE A 789 -16.00 -36.06 12.27
N ASP A 790 -15.02 -35.15 12.18
CA ASP A 790 -13.63 -35.51 11.93
C ASP A 790 -13.01 -36.26 13.11
N ALA A 791 -13.28 -35.81 14.35
CA ALA A 791 -12.87 -36.52 15.56
C ALA A 791 -13.52 -37.91 15.67
N THR A 792 -14.82 -38.03 15.34
CA THR A 792 -15.53 -39.32 15.34
C THR A 792 -14.91 -40.29 14.32
N GLN A 793 -14.62 -39.79 13.11
CA GLN A 793 -13.95 -40.59 12.07
C GLN A 793 -12.56 -41.04 12.51
N ALA A 794 -11.75 -40.13 13.09
CA ALA A 794 -10.41 -40.44 13.56
C ALA A 794 -10.42 -41.48 14.70
N LEU A 795 -11.34 -41.35 15.66
CA LEU A 795 -11.52 -42.31 16.75
C LEU A 795 -11.93 -43.71 16.23
N LEU A 796 -12.84 -43.77 15.26
CA LEU A 796 -13.27 -45.04 14.64
C LEU A 796 -12.13 -45.70 13.86
N MET A 797 -11.37 -44.94 13.06
CA MET A 797 -10.20 -45.44 12.34
C MET A 797 -9.13 -46.02 13.28
N LYS A 798 -9.04 -45.52 14.50
CA LYS A 798 -8.07 -45.96 15.52
C LYS A 798 -8.62 -47.05 16.47
N GLY A 799 -9.82 -47.57 16.22
CA GLY A 799 -10.37 -48.73 16.94
C GLY A 799 -11.19 -48.39 18.18
N ALA A 800 -11.88 -47.25 18.20
CA ALA A 800 -12.85 -46.93 19.24
C ALA A 800 -14.02 -47.92 19.26
N ASP A 801 -14.39 -48.39 20.46
CA ASP A 801 -15.48 -49.33 20.63
C ASP A 801 -16.85 -48.66 20.39
N VAL A 802 -17.54 -49.14 19.36
CA VAL A 802 -18.89 -48.70 18.97
C VAL A 802 -20.00 -49.35 19.81
N LEU A 803 -19.67 -50.38 20.59
CA LEU A 803 -20.60 -51.13 21.44
C LEU A 803 -20.51 -50.75 22.92
N ALA A 804 -19.56 -49.89 23.30
CA ALA A 804 -19.47 -49.38 24.66
C ALA A 804 -20.78 -48.65 25.04
N THR A 805 -21.22 -48.80 26.29
CA THR A 805 -22.47 -48.20 26.78
C THR A 805 -22.23 -47.22 27.92
N ASP A 806 -22.90 -46.08 27.90
CA ASP A 806 -22.89 -45.13 29.01
C ASP A 806 -23.78 -45.59 30.20
N VAL A 807 -23.87 -44.78 31.26
CA VAL A 807 -24.70 -45.08 32.45
C VAL A 807 -26.19 -45.27 32.11
N ASN A 808 -26.67 -44.71 31.01
CA ASN A 808 -28.06 -44.87 30.54
C ASN A 808 -28.23 -46.06 29.58
N GLY A 809 -27.16 -46.82 29.32
CA GLY A 809 -27.18 -47.92 28.36
C GLY A 809 -27.11 -47.49 26.90
N HIS A 810 -26.85 -46.21 26.61
CA HIS A 810 -26.75 -45.71 25.24
C HIS A 810 -25.39 -46.02 24.64
N THR A 811 -25.38 -46.54 23.41
CA THR A 811 -24.18 -46.64 22.58
C THR A 811 -23.78 -45.26 22.04
N PRO A 812 -22.56 -45.08 21.49
CA PRO A 812 -22.15 -43.82 20.89
C PRO A 812 -23.09 -43.36 19.77
N ALA A 813 -23.67 -44.29 19.01
CA ALA A 813 -24.64 -43.97 17.95
C ALA A 813 -25.95 -43.38 18.52
N LEU A 814 -26.42 -43.91 19.65
CA LEU A 814 -27.61 -43.39 20.35
C LEU A 814 -27.32 -42.06 21.06
N SER A 815 -26.06 -41.80 21.41
CA SER A 815 -25.62 -40.55 22.02
C SER A 815 -25.68 -39.33 21.09
N CYS A 816 -25.87 -39.53 19.78
CA CYS A 816 -26.16 -38.47 18.81
C CYS A 816 -27.52 -37.78 19.05
N ALA A 817 -28.42 -38.42 19.80
CA ALA A 817 -29.74 -37.87 20.10
C ALA A 817 -29.66 -36.67 21.05
N ARG A 818 -30.51 -35.65 20.81
CA ARG A 818 -30.56 -34.42 21.62
C ARG A 818 -31.09 -34.63 23.04
N SER A 819 -31.90 -35.67 23.26
CA SER A 819 -32.45 -36.03 24.57
C SER A 819 -32.48 -37.55 24.77
N SER A 820 -32.65 -37.98 26.02
CA SER A 820 -32.74 -39.40 26.40
C SER A 820 -33.94 -40.07 25.73
N GLU A 821 -35.07 -39.37 25.67
CA GLU A 821 -36.32 -39.87 25.08
C GLU A 821 -36.16 -40.09 23.57
N VAL A 822 -35.44 -39.18 22.90
CA VAL A 822 -35.12 -39.31 21.46
C VAL A 822 -34.16 -40.48 21.23
N ALA A 823 -33.19 -40.69 22.13
CA ALA A 823 -32.28 -41.84 22.08
C ALA A 823 -33.02 -43.17 22.23
N GLU A 824 -33.98 -43.25 23.16
CA GLU A 824 -34.84 -44.43 23.35
C GLU A 824 -35.72 -44.71 22.13
N CYS A 825 -36.29 -43.66 21.52
CA CYS A 825 -37.04 -43.79 20.27
C CYS A 825 -36.16 -44.33 19.13
N LEU A 826 -34.94 -43.80 18.99
CA LEU A 826 -33.95 -44.28 18.01
C LEU A 826 -33.53 -45.73 18.28
N ALA A 827 -33.36 -46.12 19.55
CA ALA A 827 -33.04 -47.49 19.93
C ALA A 827 -34.16 -48.47 19.54
N LEU A 828 -35.42 -48.10 19.77
CA LEU A 828 -36.59 -48.89 19.36
C LEU A 828 -36.67 -49.02 17.83
N ILE A 829 -36.39 -47.94 17.09
CA ILE A 829 -36.38 -47.96 15.62
C ILE A 829 -35.24 -48.87 15.11
N LEU A 830 -34.02 -48.69 15.63
CA LEU A 830 -32.85 -49.49 15.25
C LEU A 830 -33.01 -50.97 15.59
N ALA A 831 -33.72 -51.32 16.67
CA ALA A 831 -34.01 -52.70 17.04
C ALA A 831 -34.95 -53.43 16.05
N VAL A 832 -35.78 -52.68 15.30
CA VAL A 832 -36.72 -53.22 14.30
C VAL A 832 -36.13 -53.19 12.89
N MET A 833 -35.05 -52.44 12.66
CA MET A 833 -34.36 -52.41 11.37
C MET A 833 -33.63 -53.74 11.10
N PRO A 834 -33.82 -54.37 9.93
CA PRO A 834 -33.06 -55.56 9.57
C PRO A 834 -31.57 -55.21 9.46
N PRO A 835 -30.64 -56.10 9.87
CA PRO A 835 -29.22 -55.82 9.74
C PRO A 835 -28.85 -55.66 8.25
N PRO A 836 -27.96 -54.72 7.89
CA PRO A 836 -27.53 -54.59 6.52
C PRO A 836 -26.76 -55.85 6.09
N ASN A 837 -26.99 -56.26 4.84
CA ASN A 837 -26.32 -57.38 4.18
C ASN A 837 -24.78 -57.28 4.31
N PRO A 838 -24.02 -58.40 4.39
CA PRO A 838 -22.58 -58.40 4.72
C PRO A 838 -21.64 -57.82 3.65
N PHE A 839 -22.16 -57.18 2.60
CA PHE A 839 -21.38 -56.67 1.47
C PHE A 839 -21.79 -55.24 1.11
N ARG A 840 -21.33 -54.26 1.91
CA ARG A 840 -21.13 -52.89 1.43
C ARG A 840 -20.17 -52.14 2.37
N MET A 841 -18.89 -52.49 2.29
CA MET A 841 -17.77 -51.74 2.87
C MET A 841 -17.07 -50.87 1.81
N ASP A 842 -17.81 -50.30 0.85
CA ASP A 842 -17.25 -49.46 -0.22
C ASP A 842 -17.49 -47.95 -0.04
N SER A 843 -18.08 -47.51 1.08
CA SER A 843 -18.51 -46.11 1.25
C SER A 843 -17.60 -45.23 2.12
N PHE A 844 -16.40 -45.65 2.48
CA PHE A 844 -15.41 -44.72 3.07
C PHE A 844 -14.61 -43.93 2.03
N SER A 845 -14.66 -44.31 0.75
CA SER A 845 -13.92 -43.63 -0.34
C SER A 845 -14.66 -42.45 -0.97
N ARG A 846 -15.99 -42.32 -0.79
CA ARG A 846 -16.80 -41.29 -1.45
C ARG A 846 -16.98 -39.98 -0.66
N VAL A 847 -16.63 -39.95 0.63
CA VAL A 847 -16.72 -38.71 1.43
C VAL A 847 -15.48 -37.82 1.24
N GLY A 848 -14.33 -38.40 0.84
CA GLY A 848 -13.11 -37.63 0.53
C GLY A 848 -13.15 -36.83 -0.79
N SER A 849 -14.11 -37.09 -1.68
CA SER A 849 -14.12 -36.51 -3.04
C SER A 849 -14.99 -35.26 -3.19
N MET A 850 -15.68 -34.78 -2.14
CA MET A 850 -16.52 -33.57 -2.22
C MET A 850 -15.97 -32.35 -1.48
N TYR A 851 -14.79 -32.43 -0.86
CA TYR A 851 -14.19 -31.33 -0.10
C TYR A 851 -12.97 -30.66 -0.75
N GLN A 852 -12.57 -31.06 -1.97
CA GLN A 852 -11.48 -30.40 -2.71
C GLN A 852 -11.94 -29.33 -3.73
N GLN A 853 -13.24 -29.10 -3.87
CA GLN A 853 -13.78 -28.05 -4.74
C GLN A 853 -14.75 -27.17 -3.95
N ASN A 854 -14.21 -26.31 -3.09
CA ASN A 854 -14.78 -24.99 -2.77
C ASN A 854 -13.80 -24.21 -1.89
N ARG A 855 -12.73 -23.73 -2.52
CA ARG A 855 -12.01 -22.53 -2.09
C ARG A 855 -12.31 -21.44 -3.12
N MET A 856 -13.30 -20.61 -2.86
CA MET A 856 -13.29 -19.18 -3.15
C MET A 856 -14.29 -18.50 -2.21
N ALA A 857 -13.79 -17.56 -1.43
CA ALA A 857 -14.56 -16.70 -0.55
C ALA A 857 -15.34 -15.67 -1.38
N GLU A 858 -16.53 -15.28 -0.89
CA GLU A 858 -16.84 -13.90 -0.49
C GLU A 858 -18.25 -13.78 0.14
N PRO A 859 -18.52 -12.70 0.92
CA PRO A 859 -19.43 -12.72 2.06
C PRO A 859 -20.78 -12.07 1.76
N LEU A 860 -21.85 -12.55 2.38
CA LEU A 860 -23.09 -11.79 2.48
C LEU A 860 -23.65 -11.88 3.89
N GLY A 861 -24.13 -10.73 4.36
CA GLY A 861 -24.51 -10.51 5.73
C GLY A 861 -25.95 -10.94 6.01
N GLU A 862 -26.26 -10.83 7.30
CA GLU A 862 -27.53 -10.43 7.91
C GLU A 862 -28.20 -11.41 8.89
N THR A 863 -28.21 -10.91 10.13
CA THR A 863 -29.35 -10.83 11.07
C THR A 863 -29.76 -12.04 11.90
N ARG A 864 -29.44 -11.89 13.20
CA ARG A 864 -30.19 -12.28 14.41
C ARG A 864 -31.66 -12.71 14.19
N THR A 865 -32.09 -13.78 14.86
CA THR A 865 -32.74 -13.70 16.19
C THR A 865 -33.04 -15.10 16.76
N ASP A 866 -32.71 -15.24 18.04
CA ASP A 866 -33.26 -16.07 19.12
C ASP A 866 -34.04 -17.35 18.82
N HIS A 867 -33.54 -18.48 19.36
CA HIS A 867 -34.33 -19.31 20.27
C HIS A 867 -33.45 -19.99 21.33
N THR A 868 -33.94 -19.84 22.56
CA THR A 868 -33.50 -20.33 23.87
C THR A 868 -33.20 -21.84 23.97
N SER A 869 -32.05 -22.19 24.56
CA SER A 869 -31.90 -23.42 25.36
C SER A 869 -30.63 -23.37 26.22
N GLU A 870 -30.85 -23.38 27.55
CA GLU A 870 -29.99 -23.86 28.64
C GLU A 870 -28.51 -23.44 28.65
N SER A 871 -28.24 -22.42 29.47
CA SER A 871 -26.92 -21.92 29.82
C SER A 871 -26.11 -22.95 30.61
N TYR A 872 -25.31 -23.76 29.92
CA TYR A 872 -24.01 -24.13 30.47
C TYR A 872 -23.14 -22.88 30.45
N GLN A 873 -22.88 -22.33 31.64
CA GLN A 873 -21.97 -21.22 31.86
C GLN A 873 -20.66 -21.47 31.11
N SER A 874 -20.36 -20.63 30.11
CA SER A 874 -19.05 -20.63 29.47
C SER A 874 -18.01 -20.25 30.52
N SER A 875 -17.09 -21.17 30.77
CA SER A 875 -15.99 -21.02 31.72
C SER A 875 -14.84 -20.18 31.16
N ASP A 876 -15.14 -19.04 30.51
CA ASP A 876 -14.12 -18.06 30.13
C ASP A 876 -13.66 -17.21 31.34
N SER A 877 -14.21 -17.48 32.53
CA SER A 877 -13.85 -16.83 33.79
C SER A 877 -12.74 -17.53 34.58
N GLU A 878 -12.04 -18.53 34.02
CA GLU A 878 -11.01 -19.27 34.80
C GLU A 878 -9.66 -18.53 34.89
N TYR A 879 -9.41 -17.49 34.09
CA TYR A 879 -8.16 -16.71 34.09
C TYR A 879 -8.34 -15.17 34.11
N TYR A 880 -9.58 -14.65 34.13
CA TYR A 880 -9.88 -13.21 34.21
C TYR A 880 -10.19 -12.74 35.63
#